data_AF-A0AA88S9I8-F1
#
_entry.id   AF-A0AA88S9I8-F1
#
_cell.length_a   1.000
_cell.length_b   1.000
_cell.length_c   1.000
_cell.angle_alpha   90.00
_cell.angle_beta   90.00
_cell.angle_gamma   90.00
#
_symmetry.space_group_name_H-M   'P 1'
#
loop_
_entity.id
_entity.type
_entity.pdbx_description
1 polymer ?
#
loop_
_entity_poly.entity_id
_entity_poly.type
_entity_poly.pdbx_seq_one_letter_code
_entity_poly.pdbx_strand_id
1 'polypeptide(L)'
;MERELDYYALMKGVQELDFQGIAEPSDLVLIGSNAFPLSMNPRGQVLMAASRYGQGRIVVLGHEEYLIRFPGLVENALNWLMPTESESTTVGIQKSLISLAKNLSYSSLKTEMGDFQNVGIAVYVADAYSVDSCAKELVTFMKSGGGLLIAGQACSWAQSHPGENTLLCFPGNKVCSVAGIYFSELPAELGKFPVPMQIPSSWLAVSIGKDFKDDLQFLLEGVSEFDVRGGALASEVMAHGPLAFPIALTPCGRAFIAGAYYGQGRIIVATHESYLGRDSLSTFLINAINWLDEGRKGEIGIVPQLKDAHRVLSKSGLNCQFSTFREDLSVFVCTSYDDSQRHQIKEFVAEGGGLMIGGHVWYWAQCHPQLNVMTDCPGNRILNKMGLCLMGNTLQGGLYKAQQATGDGGSGTPYHFRDSLQRFASHVIEGQDLSKHDENRLQKLRNDCTSYLRMNAHDSSSYTSMVSLLTDMVKEAGVPQVCDTSPVKNTKDKLLLHVGSEVYKVCKDPDALLPYIISDIPDLPTVSNARVRIKADTSGCEEWISTGLYLSPGMKTYIAVPPEIKGKGWQLQTGCQTDCLDNLDVLKRAPVVHERFAFDSDMVQVWNLWGGLLYLIAPPHSKVDGAEVIVQTAIEAPYYKSGQTSVKDWVQKIRSAPAPWAELEFENIIITLHSEFIRKLDRPDEVAALWDSIMKGVADLAAKPAKFPRKERFVADVQISHGFMHAGYPVMIHSNSVAELVNPETARTQGIWGAIHELGHNQQRSVWEFPPHTTECTCNLWSVYVHEEVLGVNREKAHPNMTPENRKSRAKSYTKEGRKLENWSVWTALETYMQLQEKFGWDAFKKVFAAYHSISNVPNDRDGKMNLYAVTFSKVVNMNLAAFFKAWGWPIQGSTEETLSSLPVWNDHPMAQYA
;
A
#
# COMPACT_ATOMS: atom_id res chain seq x y z
N MET A 1 15.55 -19.87 -0.65
CA MET A 1 16.17 -21.15 -1.06
C MET A 1 17.49 -21.38 -0.34
N GLU A 2 18.43 -20.42 -0.36
CA GLU A 2 19.75 -20.57 0.30
C GLU A 2 19.66 -20.85 1.80
N ARG A 3 18.83 -20.13 2.57
CA ARG A 3 18.66 -20.38 4.02
C ARG A 3 18.10 -21.76 4.38
N GLU A 4 17.18 -22.29 3.56
CA GLU A 4 16.65 -23.63 3.79
C GLU A 4 17.75 -24.68 3.60
N LEU A 5 18.60 -24.51 2.58
CA LEU A 5 19.78 -25.36 2.38
C LEU A 5 20.78 -25.24 3.54
N ASP A 6 21.01 -24.02 4.04
CA ASP A 6 21.87 -23.78 5.22
C ASP A 6 21.29 -24.49 6.46
N TYR A 7 19.99 -24.36 6.71
CA TYR A 7 19.30 -25.06 7.80
C TYR A 7 19.41 -26.59 7.66
N TYR A 8 19.18 -27.14 6.46
CA TYR A 8 19.35 -28.58 6.22
C TYR A 8 20.78 -29.05 6.47
N ALA A 9 21.78 -28.27 6.07
CA ALA A 9 23.18 -28.60 6.31
C ALA A 9 23.51 -28.63 7.81
N LEU A 10 23.03 -27.63 8.56
CA LEU A 10 23.24 -27.52 10.01
C LEU A 10 22.50 -28.63 10.79
N MET A 11 21.27 -28.93 10.40
CA MET A 11 20.40 -29.87 11.12
C MET A 11 20.52 -31.33 10.63
N LYS A 12 21.42 -31.60 9.67
CA LYS A 12 21.57 -32.92 9.05
C LYS A 12 21.80 -34.03 10.07
N GLY A 13 20.91 -35.02 10.09
CA GLY A 13 21.02 -36.19 10.98
C GLY A 13 20.64 -35.92 12.44
N VAL A 14 20.24 -34.69 12.79
CA VAL A 14 19.71 -34.35 14.12
C VAL A 14 18.18 -34.50 14.06
N GLN A 15 17.63 -35.41 14.86
CA GLN A 15 16.18 -35.67 14.89
C GLN A 15 15.47 -34.99 16.06
N GLU A 16 16.15 -34.89 17.20
CA GLU A 16 15.62 -34.32 18.43
C GLU A 16 16.74 -33.56 19.14
N LEU A 17 16.38 -32.44 19.77
CA LEU A 17 17.25 -31.68 20.66
C LEU A 17 16.66 -31.72 22.07
N ASP A 18 17.41 -32.34 22.98
CA ASP A 18 17.03 -32.45 24.39
C ASP A 18 17.72 -31.34 25.18
N PHE A 19 16.96 -30.34 25.62
CA PHE A 19 17.44 -29.22 26.43
C PHE A 19 17.21 -29.42 27.94
N GLN A 20 16.66 -30.56 28.38
CA GLN A 20 16.33 -30.77 29.80
C GLN A 20 17.59 -30.83 30.68
N GLY A 21 17.68 -30.09 31.77
CA GLY A 21 18.87 -30.13 32.63
C GLY A 21 18.99 -28.90 33.52
N ILE A 22 20.22 -28.58 33.91
CA ILE A 22 20.55 -27.42 34.75
C ILE A 22 20.96 -26.17 33.94
N ALA A 23 21.28 -26.33 32.65
CA ALA A 23 21.59 -25.23 31.75
C ALA A 23 20.35 -24.40 31.47
N GLU A 24 20.37 -23.10 31.79
CA GLU A 24 19.30 -22.15 31.54
C GLU A 24 19.68 -21.21 30.37
N PRO A 25 19.34 -21.56 29.13
CA PRO A 25 19.77 -20.81 27.97
C PRO A 25 19.06 -19.47 27.87
N SER A 26 19.71 -18.51 27.22
CA SER A 26 19.05 -17.27 26.82
C SER A 26 18.19 -17.45 25.57
N ASP A 27 17.04 -16.81 25.53
CA ASP A 27 16.27 -16.61 24.31
C ASP A 27 17.04 -15.69 23.35
N LEU A 28 17.13 -16.08 22.08
CA LEU A 28 17.86 -15.33 21.06
C LEU A 28 16.91 -14.45 20.24
N VAL A 29 17.17 -13.14 20.21
CA VAL A 29 16.40 -12.19 19.39
C VAL A 29 17.02 -12.10 18.00
N LEU A 30 16.21 -12.39 16.97
CA LEU A 30 16.64 -12.37 15.57
C LEU A 30 16.07 -11.14 14.85
N ILE A 31 16.94 -10.25 14.37
CA ILE A 31 16.54 -9.03 13.63
C ILE A 31 17.06 -9.00 12.19
N GLY A 32 18.15 -9.73 11.92
CA GLY A 32 18.82 -9.69 10.61
C GLY A 32 18.05 -10.50 9.56
N SER A 33 18.05 -10.04 8.30
CA SER A 33 17.43 -10.84 7.22
C SER A 33 18.13 -12.19 7.01
N ASN A 34 19.43 -12.25 7.27
CA ASN A 34 20.20 -13.48 7.16
C ASN A 34 20.09 -14.37 8.40
N ALA A 35 19.58 -13.86 9.52
CA ALA A 35 19.45 -14.62 10.76
C ALA A 35 18.24 -15.55 10.70
N PHE A 36 18.42 -16.80 11.09
CA PHE A 36 17.35 -17.79 11.16
C PHE A 36 17.53 -18.73 12.36
N PRO A 37 16.44 -19.21 12.96
CA PRO A 37 16.50 -20.13 14.09
C PRO A 37 16.90 -21.53 13.64
N LEU A 38 17.73 -22.20 14.43
CA LEU A 38 18.05 -23.63 14.31
C LEU A 38 17.16 -24.47 15.24
N SER A 39 16.75 -23.89 16.38
CA SER A 39 15.84 -24.51 17.33
C SER A 39 14.93 -23.46 17.94
N MET A 40 13.66 -23.81 18.11
CA MET A 40 12.64 -22.97 18.74
C MET A 40 11.76 -23.85 19.63
N ASN A 41 11.46 -23.38 20.84
CA ASN A 41 10.54 -24.09 21.73
C ASN A 41 9.06 -23.78 21.39
N PRO A 42 8.09 -24.51 21.97
CA PRO A 42 6.67 -24.24 21.75
C PRO A 42 6.19 -22.84 22.13
N ARG A 43 6.95 -22.11 22.96
CA ARG A 43 6.70 -20.71 23.32
C ARG A 43 7.24 -19.71 22.29
N GLY A 44 7.82 -20.18 21.19
CA GLY A 44 8.40 -19.32 20.15
C GLY A 44 9.78 -18.75 20.50
N GLN A 45 10.38 -19.17 21.62
CA GLN A 45 11.72 -18.72 22.03
C GLN A 45 12.78 -19.47 21.21
N VAL A 46 13.82 -18.77 20.77
CA VAL A 46 14.89 -19.31 19.94
C VAL A 46 16.08 -19.66 20.82
N LEU A 47 16.50 -20.93 20.80
CA LEU A 47 17.61 -21.39 21.66
C LEU A 47 18.94 -21.44 20.92
N MET A 48 18.91 -21.54 19.59
CA MET A 48 20.08 -21.61 18.73
C MET A 48 19.73 -20.99 17.39
N ALA A 49 20.66 -20.24 16.80
CA ALA A 49 20.44 -19.54 15.54
C ALA A 49 21.71 -19.50 14.69
N ALA A 50 21.53 -19.25 13.40
CA ALA A 50 22.64 -19.05 12.46
C ALA A 50 22.39 -17.80 11.61
N SER A 51 23.47 -17.21 11.12
CA SER A 51 23.42 -16.03 10.25
C SER A 51 24.68 -15.89 9.40
N ARG A 52 24.69 -14.86 8.55
CA ARG A 52 25.80 -14.46 7.69
C ARG A 52 26.09 -12.97 7.88
N TYR A 53 27.37 -12.63 7.91
CA TYR A 53 27.84 -11.25 8.00
C TYR A 53 29.10 -11.05 7.16
N GLY A 54 29.08 -10.05 6.28
CA GLY A 54 30.06 -9.92 5.20
C GLY A 54 30.13 -11.22 4.38
N GLN A 55 31.33 -11.78 4.23
CA GLN A 55 31.53 -13.08 3.56
C GLN A 55 31.48 -14.29 4.51
N GLY A 56 31.45 -14.05 5.82
CA GLY A 56 31.52 -15.10 6.84
C GLY A 56 30.17 -15.56 7.35
N ARG A 57 30.24 -16.49 8.31
CA ARG A 57 29.09 -17.22 8.85
C ARG A 57 29.19 -17.29 10.36
N ILE A 58 28.06 -17.33 11.04
CA ILE A 58 27.99 -17.45 12.49
C ILE A 58 26.91 -18.44 12.92
N VAL A 59 27.22 -19.23 13.94
CA VAL A 59 26.27 -20.06 14.68
C VAL A 59 26.32 -19.65 16.15
N VAL A 60 25.15 -19.43 16.74
CA VAL A 60 24.99 -18.91 18.10
C VAL A 60 24.16 -19.91 18.91
N LEU A 61 24.67 -20.33 20.07
CA LEU A 61 23.97 -21.24 20.99
C LEU A 61 23.68 -20.52 22.31
N GLY A 62 22.43 -20.56 22.77
CA GLY A 62 21.98 -19.86 23.99
C GLY A 62 22.60 -20.32 25.31
N HIS A 63 23.49 -21.33 25.28
CA HIS A 63 24.31 -21.78 26.42
C HIS A 63 25.52 -22.59 25.93
N GLU A 64 26.66 -22.47 26.61
CA GLU A 64 27.91 -23.20 26.39
C GLU A 64 27.79 -24.72 26.53
N GLU A 65 26.89 -25.24 27.39
CA GLU A 65 26.73 -26.69 27.57
C GLU A 65 26.31 -27.38 26.27
N TYR A 66 25.66 -26.64 25.36
CA TYR A 66 25.15 -27.16 24.10
C TYR A 66 26.27 -27.48 23.10
N LEU A 67 27.46 -26.91 23.28
CA LEU A 67 28.66 -27.30 22.53
C LEU A 67 29.06 -28.75 22.79
N ILE A 68 28.77 -29.28 23.98
CA ILE A 68 29.11 -30.65 24.38
C ILE A 68 27.93 -31.58 24.18
N ARG A 69 26.72 -31.09 24.47
CA ARG A 69 25.50 -31.89 24.47
C ARG A 69 25.02 -32.28 23.07
N PHE A 70 25.32 -31.46 22.06
CA PHE A 70 24.87 -31.68 20.68
C PHE A 70 26.04 -31.87 19.70
N PRO A 71 26.87 -32.92 19.87
CA PRO A 71 28.11 -33.07 19.08
C PRO A 71 27.86 -33.16 17.57
N GLY A 72 26.78 -33.81 17.12
CA GLY A 72 26.44 -33.88 15.70
C GLY A 72 26.05 -32.52 15.10
N LEU A 73 25.32 -31.70 15.87
CA LEU A 73 25.00 -30.32 15.46
C LEU A 73 26.27 -29.46 15.38
N VAL A 74 27.17 -29.60 16.36
CA VAL A 74 28.43 -28.86 16.40
C VAL A 74 29.33 -29.25 15.23
N GLU A 75 29.43 -30.54 14.89
CA GLU A 75 30.19 -30.99 13.72
C GLU A 75 29.60 -30.42 12.42
N ASN A 76 28.28 -30.45 12.25
CA ASN A 76 27.61 -29.83 11.11
C ASN A 76 27.86 -28.31 11.07
N ALA A 77 27.79 -27.63 12.22
CA ALA A 77 28.07 -26.21 12.34
C ALA A 77 29.49 -25.86 11.94
N LEU A 78 30.50 -26.60 12.43
CA LEU A 78 31.89 -26.37 12.06
C LEU A 78 32.11 -26.55 10.56
N ASN A 79 31.54 -27.59 9.95
CA ASN A 79 31.61 -27.81 8.50
C ASN A 79 30.92 -26.70 7.70
N TRP A 80 29.76 -26.22 8.17
CA TRP A 80 29.05 -25.13 7.52
C TRP A 80 29.76 -23.77 7.69
N LEU A 81 30.44 -23.56 8.81
CA LEU A 81 31.21 -22.36 9.10
C LEU A 81 32.52 -22.28 8.31
N MET A 82 33.03 -23.40 7.78
CA MET A 82 34.24 -23.40 6.98
C MET A 82 34.09 -22.51 5.74
N PRO A 83 35.05 -21.60 5.49
CA PRO A 83 35.03 -20.78 4.29
C PRO A 83 35.21 -21.67 3.06
N THR A 84 34.49 -21.38 1.98
CA THR A 84 34.54 -22.19 0.76
C THR A 84 35.86 -22.03 -0.01
N GLU A 85 36.58 -20.92 0.21
CA GLU A 85 37.80 -20.54 -0.54
C GLU A 85 39.03 -20.30 0.35
N SER A 86 39.07 -20.81 1.59
CA SER A 86 40.21 -20.60 2.51
C SER A 86 41.31 -21.65 2.36
N GLU A 87 42.58 -21.20 2.35
CA GLU A 87 43.76 -22.08 2.43
C GLU A 87 43.91 -22.75 3.81
N SER A 88 43.35 -22.13 4.86
CA SER A 88 43.31 -22.72 6.20
C SER A 88 42.03 -23.53 6.40
N THR A 89 42.16 -24.68 7.06
CA THR A 89 41.06 -25.52 7.55
C THR A 89 41.10 -25.67 9.07
N THR A 90 41.86 -24.82 9.76
CA THR A 90 42.07 -24.91 11.21
C THR A 90 40.88 -24.32 11.97
N VAL A 91 40.39 -25.05 12.98
CA VAL A 91 39.41 -24.59 13.97
C VAL A 91 40.14 -24.15 15.23
N GLY A 92 40.12 -22.85 15.51
CA GLY A 92 40.59 -22.30 16.78
C GLY A 92 39.54 -22.51 17.87
N ILE A 93 39.93 -23.00 19.04
CA ILE A 93 39.04 -23.22 20.17
C ILE A 93 39.55 -22.40 21.35
N GLN A 94 38.65 -21.59 21.91
CA GLN A 94 38.95 -20.74 23.06
C GLN A 94 39.34 -21.57 24.29
N LYS A 95 40.27 -21.04 25.12
CA LYS A 95 40.93 -21.77 26.21
C LYS A 95 40.01 -22.33 27.30
N SER A 96 38.88 -21.72 27.62
CA SER A 96 37.92 -22.23 28.61
C SER A 96 37.11 -23.41 28.09
N LEU A 97 37.06 -23.65 26.77
CA LEU A 97 36.32 -24.75 26.13
C LEU A 97 37.12 -26.06 26.00
N ILE A 98 37.91 -26.42 27.02
CA ILE A 98 38.76 -27.63 27.03
C ILE A 98 37.95 -28.91 26.78
N SER A 99 36.75 -29.00 27.33
CA SER A 99 35.87 -30.16 27.15
C SER A 99 35.48 -30.36 25.69
N LEU A 100 35.28 -29.28 24.94
CA LEU A 100 34.95 -29.35 23.51
C LEU A 100 36.16 -29.80 22.70
N ALA A 101 37.35 -29.27 22.99
CA ALA A 101 38.58 -29.68 22.31
C ALA A 101 38.86 -31.19 22.46
N LYS A 102 38.55 -31.76 23.64
CA LYS A 102 38.62 -33.21 23.85
C LYS A 102 37.63 -33.97 22.96
N ASN A 103 36.39 -33.50 22.85
CA ASN A 103 35.38 -34.14 21.99
C ASN A 103 35.76 -34.08 20.50
N LEU A 104 36.29 -32.93 20.05
CA LEU A 104 36.69 -32.72 18.65
C LEU A 104 38.03 -33.40 18.29
N SER A 105 38.80 -33.90 19.26
CA SER A 105 40.04 -34.64 19.00
C SER A 105 39.86 -35.91 18.17
N TYR A 106 38.63 -36.44 18.11
CA TYR A 106 38.26 -37.59 17.29
C TYR A 106 37.66 -37.20 15.93
N SER A 107 37.49 -35.89 15.67
CA SER A 107 36.99 -35.39 14.38
C SER A 107 38.11 -35.31 13.35
N SER A 108 37.74 -35.24 12.06
CA SER A 108 38.71 -35.04 10.97
C SER A 108 39.21 -33.59 10.85
N LEU A 109 38.69 -32.67 11.68
CA LEU A 109 39.03 -31.26 11.64
C LEU A 109 40.32 -30.97 12.40
N LYS A 110 41.18 -30.13 11.82
CA LYS A 110 42.39 -29.66 12.50
C LYS A 110 42.00 -28.64 13.57
N THR A 111 42.26 -28.91 14.84
CA THR A 111 41.92 -28.01 15.96
C THR A 111 43.17 -27.44 16.64
N GLU A 112 43.11 -26.18 17.06
CA GLU A 112 44.16 -25.51 17.84
C GLU A 112 43.52 -24.75 19.02
N MET A 113 44.09 -24.90 20.22
CA MET A 113 43.59 -24.24 21.43
C MET A 113 44.31 -22.90 21.65
N GLY A 114 43.58 -21.82 21.90
CA GLY A 114 44.18 -20.52 22.12
C GLY A 114 43.18 -19.39 22.25
N ASP A 115 43.68 -18.20 22.62
CA ASP A 115 42.90 -16.97 22.47
C ASP A 115 42.83 -16.61 20.98
N PHE A 116 41.85 -15.80 20.58
CA PHE A 116 41.66 -15.48 19.17
C PHE A 116 42.91 -14.82 18.56
N GLN A 117 43.38 -15.40 17.45
CA GLN A 117 44.41 -14.84 16.59
C GLN A 117 43.92 -14.88 15.15
N ASN A 118 43.93 -13.74 14.46
CA ASN A 118 43.38 -13.61 13.10
C ASN A 118 44.29 -14.22 12.01
N VAL A 119 45.19 -15.15 12.37
CA VAL A 119 46.17 -15.74 11.45
C VAL A 119 46.07 -17.25 11.52
N GLY A 120 45.89 -17.90 10.37
CA GLY A 120 45.95 -19.36 10.26
C GLY A 120 44.70 -20.11 10.74
N ILE A 121 43.64 -19.43 11.16
CA ILE A 121 42.37 -20.02 11.62
C ILE A 121 41.26 -19.70 10.61
N ALA A 122 40.43 -20.70 10.31
CA ALA A 122 39.29 -20.58 9.40
C ALA A 122 37.95 -20.47 10.15
N VAL A 123 37.85 -21.15 11.29
CA VAL A 123 36.69 -21.11 12.19
C VAL A 123 37.17 -20.90 13.61
N TYR A 124 36.53 -20.01 14.37
CA TYR A 124 36.81 -19.83 15.78
C TYR A 124 35.60 -20.24 16.63
N VAL A 125 35.84 -21.01 17.68
CA VAL A 125 34.83 -21.42 18.67
C VAL A 125 35.09 -20.68 19.97
N ALA A 126 34.11 -19.88 20.40
CA ALA A 126 34.25 -18.97 21.52
C ALA A 126 33.16 -19.17 22.58
N ASP A 127 33.59 -19.01 23.83
CA ASP A 127 32.68 -18.70 24.93
C ASP A 127 32.28 -17.21 24.86
N ALA A 128 30.97 -16.93 24.93
CA ALA A 128 30.42 -15.60 24.69
C ALA A 128 30.94 -14.55 25.68
N TYR A 129 31.38 -14.94 26.88
CA TYR A 129 31.93 -14.03 27.88
C TYR A 129 33.36 -13.57 27.57
N SER A 130 34.07 -14.31 26.70
CA SER A 130 35.51 -14.13 26.48
C SER A 130 35.88 -13.28 25.26
N VAL A 131 34.88 -12.83 24.48
CA VAL A 131 35.12 -12.17 23.19
C VAL A 131 35.30 -10.65 23.29
N ASP A 132 35.03 -10.05 24.45
CA ASP A 132 35.00 -8.58 24.60
C ASP A 132 36.29 -7.89 24.14
N SER A 133 37.44 -8.43 24.56
CA SER A 133 38.76 -7.88 24.27
C SER A 133 39.18 -7.97 22.80
N CYS A 134 38.49 -8.79 21.99
CA CYS A 134 38.80 -9.03 20.58
C CYS A 134 37.58 -8.88 19.66
N ALA A 135 36.53 -8.17 20.12
CA ALA A 135 35.26 -8.10 19.41
C ALA A 135 35.39 -7.49 18.02
N LYS A 136 36.17 -6.42 17.86
CA LYS A 136 36.40 -5.75 16.56
C LYS A 136 37.15 -6.64 15.59
N GLU A 137 38.15 -7.37 16.08
CA GLU A 137 38.93 -8.32 15.29
C GLU A 137 38.06 -9.50 14.84
N LEU A 138 37.18 -10.00 15.70
CA LEU A 138 36.22 -11.07 15.35
C LEU A 138 35.19 -10.61 14.32
N VAL A 139 34.65 -9.39 14.44
CA VAL A 139 33.75 -8.82 13.44
C VAL A 139 34.46 -8.68 12.10
N THR A 140 35.71 -8.21 12.09
CA THR A 140 36.54 -8.10 10.88
C THR A 140 36.83 -9.48 10.26
N PHE A 141 37.12 -10.47 11.09
CA PHE A 141 37.35 -11.86 10.70
C PHE A 141 36.11 -12.45 10.01
N MET A 142 34.92 -12.31 10.61
CA MET A 142 33.67 -12.72 9.97
C MET A 142 33.44 -11.97 8.66
N LYS A 143 33.61 -10.64 8.66
CA LYS A 143 33.42 -9.82 7.45
C LYS A 143 34.28 -10.31 6.28
N SER A 144 35.47 -10.81 6.59
CA SER A 144 36.47 -11.33 5.63
C SER A 144 36.27 -12.80 5.24
N GLY A 145 35.23 -13.49 5.72
CA GLY A 145 34.93 -14.88 5.36
C GLY A 145 35.10 -15.91 6.47
N GLY A 146 35.58 -15.50 7.64
CA GLY A 146 35.77 -16.38 8.79
C GLY A 146 34.47 -16.93 9.37
N GLY A 147 34.52 -18.13 9.93
CA GLY A 147 33.41 -18.77 10.63
C GLY A 147 33.47 -18.58 12.14
N LEU A 148 32.35 -18.27 12.79
CA LEU A 148 32.27 -18.15 14.25
C LEU A 148 31.20 -19.08 14.83
N LEU A 149 31.58 -19.93 15.78
CA LEU A 149 30.65 -20.65 16.65
C LEU A 149 30.78 -20.06 18.06
N ILE A 150 29.70 -19.51 18.58
CA ILE A 150 29.70 -18.83 19.87
C ILE A 150 28.55 -19.31 20.74
N ALA A 151 28.83 -19.52 22.02
CA ALA A 151 27.85 -20.01 22.95
C ALA A 151 27.93 -19.27 24.28
N GLY A 152 26.78 -19.01 24.91
CA GLY A 152 26.72 -18.41 26.25
C GLY A 152 25.32 -17.92 26.61
N GLN A 153 25.17 -17.34 27.80
CA GLN A 153 23.86 -17.08 28.40
C GLN A 153 23.76 -15.66 29.02
N ALA A 154 23.27 -14.70 28.23
CA ALA A 154 23.10 -13.33 28.68
C ALA A 154 22.05 -13.16 29.81
N CYS A 155 21.08 -14.07 29.95
CA CYS A 155 20.13 -14.06 31.07
C CYS A 155 20.82 -14.13 32.44
N SER A 156 21.81 -15.01 32.61
CA SER A 156 22.62 -15.09 33.83
C SER A 156 23.54 -13.88 34.01
N TRP A 157 24.08 -13.36 32.91
CA TRP A 157 24.90 -12.14 32.93
C TRP A 157 24.09 -10.92 33.41
N ALA A 158 22.88 -10.74 32.91
CA ALA A 158 22.00 -9.62 33.24
C ALA A 158 21.60 -9.62 34.71
N GLN A 159 21.40 -10.78 35.33
CA GLN A 159 21.16 -10.91 36.77
C GLN A 159 22.32 -10.34 37.61
N SER A 160 23.55 -10.44 37.11
CA SER A 160 24.75 -9.92 37.77
C SER A 160 25.06 -8.45 37.43
N HIS A 161 24.41 -7.88 36.42
CA HIS A 161 24.62 -6.51 35.92
C HIS A 161 23.29 -5.75 35.79
N PRO A 162 22.53 -5.60 36.89
CA PRO A 162 21.20 -4.99 36.84
C PRO A 162 21.27 -3.54 36.36
N GLY A 163 20.40 -3.19 35.40
CA GLY A 163 20.31 -1.85 34.82
C GLY A 163 21.29 -1.58 33.67
N GLU A 164 22.19 -2.51 33.35
CA GLU A 164 23.00 -2.43 32.13
C GLU A 164 22.19 -2.93 30.91
N ASN A 165 22.43 -2.31 29.75
CA ASN A 165 21.73 -2.72 28.53
C ASN A 165 22.35 -4.01 27.97
N THR A 166 21.73 -5.15 28.26
CA THR A 166 22.18 -6.49 27.82
C THR A 166 22.47 -6.57 26.31
N LEU A 167 21.73 -5.86 25.46
CA LEU A 167 21.96 -5.88 24.01
C LEU A 167 23.28 -5.23 23.58
N LEU A 168 23.78 -4.26 24.36
CA LEU A 168 25.01 -3.51 24.05
C LEU A 168 26.19 -3.94 24.93
N CYS A 169 25.94 -4.25 26.20
CA CYS A 169 26.97 -4.51 27.19
C CYS A 169 27.42 -5.97 27.26
N PHE A 170 26.55 -6.94 26.94
CA PHE A 170 26.93 -8.35 27.01
C PHE A 170 28.04 -8.66 25.98
N PRO A 171 29.20 -9.23 26.41
CA PRO A 171 30.34 -9.47 25.53
C PRO A 171 29.99 -10.20 24.22
N GLY A 172 29.17 -11.25 24.27
CA GLY A 172 28.76 -11.99 23.09
C GLY A 172 27.97 -11.15 22.08
N ASN A 173 27.16 -10.20 22.57
CA ASN A 173 26.38 -9.30 21.72
C ASN A 173 27.25 -8.27 20.99
N LYS A 174 28.44 -7.95 21.49
CA LYS A 174 29.41 -7.12 20.76
C LYS A 174 29.96 -7.80 19.50
N VAL A 175 29.72 -9.09 19.31
CA VAL A 175 30.12 -9.80 18.08
C VAL A 175 28.91 -10.32 17.31
N CYS A 176 27.96 -10.96 17.97
CA CYS A 176 26.83 -11.62 17.30
C CYS A 176 25.82 -10.63 16.70
N SER A 177 25.64 -9.47 17.34
CA SER A 177 24.60 -8.51 16.97
C SER A 177 24.76 -8.00 15.54
N VAL A 178 26.00 -7.84 15.05
CA VAL A 178 26.28 -7.36 13.67
C VAL A 178 25.67 -8.30 12.62
N ALA A 179 25.56 -9.59 12.95
CA ALA A 179 24.91 -10.60 12.14
C ALA A 179 23.39 -10.72 12.41
N GLY A 180 22.84 -9.86 13.27
CA GLY A 180 21.42 -9.78 13.59
C GLY A 180 20.92 -10.83 14.58
N ILE A 181 21.81 -11.41 15.40
CA ILE A 181 21.47 -12.34 16.49
C ILE A 181 21.90 -11.73 17.82
N TYR A 182 20.99 -11.65 18.79
CA TYR A 182 21.27 -11.16 20.13
C TYR A 182 20.92 -12.22 21.16
N PHE A 183 21.78 -12.37 22.16
CA PHE A 183 21.40 -12.99 23.42
C PHE A 183 20.55 -12.00 24.22
N SER A 184 19.33 -12.38 24.57
CA SER A 184 18.47 -11.57 25.44
C SER A 184 18.72 -11.85 26.92
N GLU A 185 18.21 -10.98 27.78
CA GLU A 185 18.18 -11.19 29.24
C GLU A 185 17.13 -12.21 29.68
N LEU A 186 16.27 -12.68 28.76
CA LEU A 186 15.18 -13.59 29.07
C LEU A 186 15.66 -15.04 28.99
N PRO A 187 15.46 -15.86 30.03
CA PRO A 187 15.71 -17.29 29.95
C PRO A 187 14.66 -17.97 29.04
N ALA A 188 15.10 -18.97 28.28
CA ALA A 188 14.22 -19.79 27.45
C ALA A 188 13.75 -21.05 28.18
N GLU A 189 12.49 -21.43 27.97
CA GLU A 189 11.89 -22.60 28.59
C GLU A 189 12.48 -23.89 28.02
N LEU A 190 12.90 -24.79 28.92
CA LEU A 190 13.55 -26.06 28.58
C LEU A 190 12.55 -27.12 28.15
N GLY A 191 13.00 -28.04 27.31
CA GLY A 191 12.20 -29.19 26.90
C GLY A 191 12.95 -30.09 25.92
N LYS A 192 12.24 -31.10 25.42
CA LYS A 192 12.70 -31.90 24.28
C LYS A 192 11.90 -31.51 23.06
N PHE A 193 12.58 -31.10 22.01
CA PHE A 193 11.93 -30.58 20.81
C PHE A 193 12.40 -31.37 19.58
N PRO A 194 11.48 -31.84 18.74
CA PRO A 194 11.84 -32.44 17.46
C PRO A 194 12.46 -31.37 16.55
N VAL A 195 13.39 -31.78 15.69
CA VAL A 195 13.96 -30.90 14.67
C VAL A 195 13.03 -30.89 13.45
N PRO A 196 12.38 -29.75 13.13
CA PRO A 196 11.49 -29.68 11.98
C PRO A 196 12.25 -29.78 10.66
N MET A 197 11.58 -30.25 9.60
CA MET A 197 12.15 -30.30 8.25
C MET A 197 12.29 -28.92 7.59
N GLN A 198 11.74 -27.87 8.17
CA GLN A 198 11.86 -26.49 7.69
C GLN A 198 12.36 -25.63 8.84
N ILE A 199 12.89 -24.46 8.53
CA ILE A 199 13.26 -23.47 9.54
C ILE A 199 12.06 -23.24 10.48
N PRO A 200 12.22 -23.42 11.81
CA PRO A 200 11.12 -23.29 12.74
C PRO A 200 10.57 -21.86 12.75
N SER A 201 9.25 -21.74 12.76
CA SER A 201 8.53 -20.47 12.90
C SER A 201 7.36 -20.67 13.85
N SER A 202 7.17 -19.70 14.76
CA SER A 202 6.03 -19.66 15.66
C SER A 202 5.51 -18.24 15.74
N TRP A 203 4.20 -18.10 15.85
CA TRP A 203 3.58 -16.82 16.06
C TRP A 203 3.89 -16.21 17.44
N LEU A 204 4.21 -17.05 18.42
CA LEU A 204 4.64 -16.60 19.74
C LEU A 204 6.03 -15.92 19.68
N ALA A 205 6.80 -16.15 18.62
CA ALA A 205 8.06 -15.44 18.33
C ALA A 205 7.84 -14.01 17.79
N VAL A 206 6.59 -13.57 17.64
CA VAL A 206 6.27 -12.21 17.15
C VAL A 206 6.42 -11.15 18.23
N SER A 207 6.78 -11.52 19.47
CA SER A 207 7.01 -10.58 20.59
C SER A 207 8.06 -9.49 20.29
N ILE A 208 8.01 -8.44 21.11
CA ILE A 208 9.08 -7.45 21.20
C ILE A 208 10.30 -8.10 21.86
N GLY A 209 11.50 -7.80 21.34
CA GLY A 209 12.76 -8.35 21.85
C GLY A 209 13.37 -7.63 23.06
N LYS A 210 12.83 -6.46 23.44
CA LYS A 210 13.32 -5.61 24.53
C LYS A 210 12.24 -4.65 25.07
N ASP A 211 12.23 -4.36 26.37
CA ASP A 211 11.50 -3.20 26.91
C ASP A 211 12.24 -1.88 26.62
N PHE A 212 11.58 -0.94 25.94
CA PHE A 212 12.14 0.36 25.53
C PHE A 212 11.86 1.50 26.51
N LYS A 213 11.38 1.21 27.72
CA LYS A 213 11.05 2.24 28.71
C LYS A 213 12.22 3.19 29.00
N ASP A 214 13.40 2.65 29.25
CA ASP A 214 14.60 3.44 29.57
C ASP A 214 15.08 4.25 28.36
N ASP A 215 14.97 3.68 27.16
CA ASP A 215 15.25 4.38 25.90
C ASP A 215 14.33 5.58 25.69
N LEU A 216 13.02 5.38 25.88
CA LEU A 216 12.04 6.46 25.79
C LEU A 216 12.26 7.52 26.87
N GLN A 217 12.59 7.12 28.09
CA GLN A 217 12.90 8.05 29.18
C GLN A 217 14.12 8.92 28.83
N PHE A 218 15.18 8.32 28.28
CA PHE A 218 16.37 9.05 27.82
C PHE A 218 16.03 10.01 26.68
N LEU A 219 15.33 9.53 25.65
CA LEU A 219 15.02 10.31 24.45
C LEU A 219 14.08 11.48 24.75
N LEU A 220 13.14 11.30 25.68
CA LEU A 220 12.11 12.27 26.01
C LEU A 220 12.47 13.14 27.23
N GLU A 221 13.69 13.05 27.76
CA GLU A 221 14.12 13.88 28.87
C GLU A 221 14.00 15.38 28.53
N GLY A 222 13.21 16.12 29.30
CA GLY A 222 12.93 17.54 29.04
C GLY A 222 12.02 17.81 27.84
N VAL A 223 11.41 16.79 27.23
CA VAL A 223 10.48 16.92 26.10
C VAL A 223 9.06 16.67 26.59
N SER A 224 8.24 17.73 26.68
CA SER A 224 6.82 17.61 27.05
C SER A 224 5.90 17.41 25.84
N GLU A 225 6.26 18.00 24.70
CA GLU A 225 5.47 18.01 23.48
C GLU A 225 6.32 18.09 22.22
N PHE A 226 5.79 17.55 21.13
CA PHE A 226 6.30 17.65 19.78
C PHE A 226 5.43 18.65 19.00
N ASP A 227 5.93 19.89 18.84
CA ASP A 227 5.29 20.87 17.96
C ASP A 227 5.75 20.64 16.51
N VAL A 228 4.86 20.07 15.71
CA VAL A 228 5.06 19.80 14.28
C VAL A 228 4.07 20.57 13.39
N ARG A 229 3.53 21.69 13.86
CA ARG A 229 2.63 22.60 13.09
C ARG A 229 3.37 23.31 11.94
N GLY A 230 2.69 24.02 11.04
CA GLY A 230 3.38 24.93 10.10
C GLY A 230 3.70 24.37 8.71
N GLY A 231 2.79 23.58 8.14
CA GLY A 231 2.73 23.32 6.69
C GLY A 231 3.53 22.14 6.14
N ALA A 232 4.51 21.62 6.90
CA ALA A 232 5.21 20.39 6.54
C ALA A 232 4.29 19.16 6.79
N LEU A 233 3.81 18.54 5.71
CA LEU A 233 3.05 17.28 5.78
C LEU A 233 4.02 16.12 5.96
N ALA A 234 4.04 15.51 7.14
CA ALA A 234 4.87 14.34 7.39
C ALA A 234 4.28 13.07 6.75
N SER A 235 5.15 12.08 6.55
CA SER A 235 4.71 10.69 6.33
C SER A 235 4.42 10.01 7.66
N GLU A 236 3.97 8.76 7.64
CA GLU A 236 3.97 7.90 8.83
C GLU A 236 5.21 6.99 8.83
N VAL A 237 5.62 6.51 10.00
CA VAL A 237 6.62 5.45 10.14
C VAL A 237 6.05 4.24 10.88
N MET A 238 6.30 3.05 10.36
CA MET A 238 5.95 1.79 10.99
C MET A 238 7.19 1.17 11.62
N ALA A 239 7.17 0.98 12.94
CA ALA A 239 8.15 0.18 13.68
C ALA A 239 7.68 -1.29 13.68
N HIS A 240 8.31 -2.12 12.85
CA HIS A 240 7.89 -3.50 12.61
C HIS A 240 8.92 -4.54 13.07
N GLY A 241 10.18 -4.15 13.27
CA GLY A 241 11.23 -5.03 13.79
C GLY A 241 11.04 -5.31 15.29
N PRO A 242 11.57 -6.45 15.79
CA PRO A 242 11.48 -6.78 17.22
C PRO A 242 12.29 -5.85 18.12
N LEU A 243 13.28 -5.14 17.55
CA LEU A 243 14.09 -4.14 18.25
C LEU A 243 13.81 -2.69 17.80
N ALA A 244 12.65 -2.46 17.15
CA ALA A 244 12.20 -1.14 16.71
C ALA A 244 11.03 -0.67 17.58
N PHE A 245 10.89 0.64 17.81
CA PHE A 245 9.86 1.21 18.66
C PHE A 245 9.47 2.63 18.24
N PRO A 246 8.19 3.03 18.43
CA PRO A 246 7.74 4.39 18.15
C PRO A 246 8.12 5.34 19.28
N ILE A 247 8.64 6.51 18.93
CA ILE A 247 9.06 7.55 19.89
C ILE A 247 8.02 8.66 19.99
N ALA A 248 7.52 9.14 18.85
CA ALA A 248 6.53 10.21 18.78
C ALA A 248 5.30 9.77 17.98
N LEU A 249 4.13 9.86 18.61
CA LEU A 249 2.86 9.32 18.12
C LEU A 249 1.78 10.40 18.10
N THR A 250 0.86 10.30 17.14
CA THR A 250 -0.43 10.99 17.24
C THR A 250 -1.35 10.29 18.25
N PRO A 251 -2.44 10.93 18.71
CA PRO A 251 -3.41 10.28 19.62
C PRO A 251 -4.03 8.99 19.08
N CYS A 252 -4.08 8.80 17.76
CA CYS A 252 -4.56 7.57 17.12
C CYS A 252 -3.46 6.52 16.90
N GLY A 253 -2.26 6.70 17.47
CA GLY A 253 -1.18 5.71 17.44
C GLY A 253 -0.38 5.69 16.13
N ARG A 254 -0.44 6.75 15.32
CA ARG A 254 0.37 6.86 14.09
C ARG A 254 1.71 7.51 14.44
N ALA A 255 2.82 6.82 14.19
CA ALA A 255 4.14 7.31 14.55
C ALA A 255 4.70 8.25 13.48
N PHE A 256 5.34 9.33 13.92
CA PHE A 256 6.06 10.27 13.05
C PHE A 256 7.56 10.37 13.39
N ILE A 257 7.98 9.79 14.52
CA ILE A 257 9.38 9.53 14.88
C ILE A 257 9.44 8.13 15.50
N ALA A 258 10.42 7.33 15.08
CA ALA A 258 10.66 5.99 15.62
C ALA A 258 12.16 5.70 15.72
N GLY A 259 12.53 4.75 16.57
CA GLY A 259 13.91 4.33 16.76
C GLY A 259 14.06 2.82 16.68
N ALA A 260 15.28 2.34 16.50
CA ALA A 260 15.60 0.91 16.57
C ALA A 260 17.06 0.67 16.95
N TYR A 261 17.32 -0.54 17.46
CA TYR A 261 18.66 -1.11 17.58
C TYR A 261 18.98 -1.94 16.33
N TYR A 262 20.21 -1.82 15.82
CA TYR A 262 20.68 -2.60 14.69
C TYR A 262 22.19 -2.87 14.77
N GLY A 263 22.56 -4.14 14.91
CA GLY A 263 23.88 -4.52 15.36
C GLY A 263 24.24 -3.90 16.71
N GLN A 264 25.44 -3.34 16.80
CA GLN A 264 25.87 -2.57 17.97
C GLN A 264 25.41 -1.11 17.94
N GLY A 265 24.86 -0.65 16.81
CA GLY A 265 24.44 0.74 16.64
C GLY A 265 22.95 0.94 16.82
N ARG A 266 22.56 2.18 16.53
CA ARG A 266 21.21 2.70 16.78
C ARG A 266 20.76 3.61 15.67
N ILE A 267 19.44 3.67 15.47
CA ILE A 267 18.84 4.51 14.44
C ILE A 267 17.62 5.25 14.96
N ILE A 268 17.46 6.50 14.51
CA ILE A 268 16.24 7.29 14.66
C ILE A 268 15.80 7.78 13.27
N VAL A 269 14.51 7.62 12.97
CA VAL A 269 13.88 8.12 11.76
C VAL A 269 12.85 9.18 12.10
N ALA A 270 12.90 10.31 11.38
CA ALA A 270 11.85 11.32 11.36
C ALA A 270 11.15 11.31 9.99
N THR A 271 9.83 11.37 10.02
CA THR A 271 8.97 11.26 8.81
C THR A 271 8.89 12.53 7.96
N HIS A 272 9.72 13.53 8.28
CA HIS A 272 9.97 14.72 7.50
C HIS A 272 11.35 15.29 7.86
N GLU A 273 12.15 15.63 6.87
CA GLU A 273 13.51 16.15 7.00
C GLU A 273 13.56 17.50 7.72
N SER A 274 12.54 18.36 7.53
CA SER A 274 12.42 19.63 8.25
C SER A 274 12.29 19.48 9.77
N TYR A 275 11.86 18.31 10.28
CA TYR A 275 11.80 18.06 11.72
C TYR A 275 13.18 18.01 12.35
N LEU A 276 14.21 17.61 11.58
CA LEU A 276 15.59 17.51 12.05
C LEU A 276 16.23 18.88 12.33
N GLY A 277 15.65 19.97 11.84
CA GLY A 277 16.17 21.33 11.98
C GLY A 277 15.25 22.30 12.70
N ARG A 278 14.20 21.78 13.36
CA ARG A 278 13.15 22.59 13.97
C ARG A 278 13.51 23.00 15.39
N ASP A 279 13.46 24.30 15.68
CA ASP A 279 13.83 24.83 17.00
C ASP A 279 12.95 24.28 18.13
N SER A 280 11.65 24.07 17.88
CA SER A 280 10.74 23.48 18.88
C SER A 280 11.05 22.03 19.22
N LEU A 281 11.88 21.34 18.43
CA LEU A 281 12.30 19.96 18.66
C LEU A 281 13.75 19.87 19.15
N SER A 282 14.43 20.99 19.42
CA SER A 282 15.87 21.01 19.70
C SER A 282 16.28 20.08 20.85
N THR A 283 15.53 20.07 21.96
CA THR A 283 15.81 19.21 23.11
C THR A 283 15.78 17.74 22.72
N PHE A 284 14.73 17.31 22.02
CA PHE A 284 14.62 15.95 21.52
C PHE A 284 15.76 15.61 20.55
N LEU A 285 16.10 16.51 19.63
CA LEU A 285 17.16 16.28 18.64
C LEU A 285 18.54 16.11 19.31
N ILE A 286 18.82 16.85 20.37
CA ILE A 286 20.06 16.71 21.15
C ILE A 286 20.07 15.36 21.89
N ASN A 287 18.97 15.00 22.55
CA ASN A 287 18.84 13.70 23.21
C ASN A 287 18.98 12.55 22.20
N ALA A 288 18.37 12.68 21.02
CA ALA A 288 18.47 11.73 19.93
C ALA A 288 19.93 11.53 19.48
N ILE A 289 20.69 12.60 19.27
CA ILE A 289 22.11 12.48 18.88
C ILE A 289 22.94 11.87 20.01
N ASN A 290 22.72 12.26 21.27
CA ASN A 290 23.44 11.66 22.40
C ASN A 290 23.11 10.17 22.58
N TRP A 291 21.85 9.79 22.34
CA TRP A 291 21.44 8.39 22.34
C TRP A 291 22.16 7.67 21.20
N LEU A 292 22.13 8.19 19.98
CA LEU A 292 22.82 7.59 18.83
C LEU A 292 24.35 7.46 19.00
N ASP A 293 24.98 8.44 19.65
CA ASP A 293 26.44 8.53 19.87
C ASP A 293 26.97 7.58 20.96
N GLU A 294 26.13 7.14 21.89
CA GLU A 294 26.54 6.28 23.03
C GLU A 294 27.69 6.84 23.88
N GLY A 295 27.90 8.15 23.89
CA GLY A 295 29.00 8.76 24.61
C GLY A 295 30.37 8.53 23.96
N ARG A 296 30.44 8.07 22.70
CA ARG A 296 31.67 8.03 21.90
C ARG A 296 32.29 9.42 21.73
N LYS A 297 31.46 10.48 21.76
CA LYS A 297 31.86 11.89 21.59
C LYS A 297 32.64 12.12 20.29
N GLY A 298 32.32 11.35 19.25
CA GLY A 298 32.96 11.45 17.95
C GLY A 298 32.34 12.55 17.09
N GLU A 299 32.72 12.58 15.81
CA GLU A 299 32.19 13.58 14.88
C GLU A 299 30.77 13.23 14.40
N ILE A 300 29.89 14.22 14.31
CA ILE A 300 28.54 14.10 13.79
C ILE A 300 28.52 14.69 12.38
N GLY A 301 28.43 13.82 11.38
CA GLY A 301 28.40 14.21 9.98
C GLY A 301 26.96 14.49 9.53
N ILE A 302 26.70 15.72 9.09
CA ILE A 302 25.39 16.17 8.64
C ILE A 302 25.45 16.46 7.14
N VAL A 303 24.52 15.89 6.36
CA VAL A 303 24.51 16.16 4.91
C VAL A 303 24.24 17.65 4.63
N PRO A 304 24.89 18.29 3.62
CA PRO A 304 24.78 19.72 3.38
C PRO A 304 23.36 20.26 3.14
N GLN A 305 22.42 19.40 2.74
CA GLN A 305 21.01 19.74 2.54
C GLN A 305 20.29 20.06 3.87
N LEU A 306 20.78 19.53 5.00
CA LEU A 306 20.17 19.70 6.33
C LEU A 306 20.82 20.84 7.12
N LYS A 307 20.90 22.03 6.52
CA LYS A 307 21.49 23.22 7.14
C LYS A 307 20.84 23.60 8.47
N ASP A 308 19.52 23.44 8.55
CA ASP A 308 18.78 23.72 9.79
C ASP A 308 19.07 22.70 10.89
N ALA A 309 19.30 21.43 10.55
CA ALA A 309 19.73 20.42 11.53
C ALA A 309 21.11 20.78 12.10
N HIS A 310 22.06 21.15 11.23
CA HIS A 310 23.36 21.64 11.66
C HIS A 310 23.24 22.87 12.57
N ARG A 311 22.39 23.85 12.21
CA ARG A 311 22.13 25.05 13.02
C ARG A 311 21.60 24.73 14.42
N VAL A 312 20.67 23.77 14.54
CA VAL A 312 20.10 23.37 15.84
C VAL A 312 21.11 22.59 16.67
N LEU A 313 21.71 21.55 16.09
CA LEU A 313 22.59 20.63 16.82
C LEU A 313 23.90 21.30 17.26
N SER A 314 24.49 22.17 16.43
CA SER A 314 25.76 22.83 16.77
C SER A 314 25.66 23.76 17.99
N LYS A 315 24.45 24.22 18.36
CA LYS A 315 24.25 25.06 19.55
C LYS A 315 24.41 24.31 20.88
N SER A 316 24.45 22.97 20.84
CA SER A 316 24.52 22.12 22.03
C SER A 316 25.94 21.70 22.43
N GLY A 317 26.96 22.17 21.70
CA GLY A 317 28.37 21.79 21.94
C GLY A 317 28.79 20.46 21.32
N LEU A 318 27.91 19.83 20.54
CA LEU A 318 28.20 18.63 19.74
C LEU A 318 29.17 18.95 18.58
N ASN A 319 30.07 18.01 18.27
CA ASN A 319 31.05 18.14 17.17
C ASN A 319 30.40 17.88 15.80
N CYS A 320 29.59 18.82 15.35
CA CYS A 320 28.85 18.74 14.09
C CYS A 320 29.68 19.30 12.91
N GLN A 321 29.73 18.58 11.80
CA GLN A 321 30.31 19.06 10.54
C GLN A 321 29.43 18.71 9.36
N PHE A 322 29.50 19.52 8.31
CA PHE A 322 28.92 19.12 7.02
C PHE A 322 29.78 18.03 6.39
N SER A 323 29.18 16.88 6.08
CA SER A 323 29.91 15.75 5.50
C SER A 323 28.99 14.90 4.63
N THR A 324 29.57 14.24 3.62
CA THR A 324 28.98 13.03 3.04
C THR A 324 29.15 11.86 4.02
N PHE A 325 28.58 10.70 3.73
CA PHE A 325 28.82 9.52 4.55
C PHE A 325 30.33 9.20 4.63
N ARG A 326 30.82 8.93 5.85
CA ARG A 326 32.17 8.42 6.16
C ARG A 326 32.06 7.40 7.30
N GLU A 327 32.91 6.39 7.29
CA GLU A 327 32.90 5.30 8.26
C GLU A 327 33.42 5.69 9.64
N ASP A 328 34.20 6.78 9.74
CA ASP A 328 34.80 7.29 10.97
C ASP A 328 33.89 8.22 11.79
N LEU A 329 32.70 8.52 11.28
CA LEU A 329 31.71 9.32 12.01
C LEU A 329 31.20 8.57 13.24
N SER A 330 30.75 9.28 14.27
CA SER A 330 30.00 8.65 15.36
C SER A 330 28.51 8.58 15.06
N VAL A 331 27.98 9.65 14.45
CA VAL A 331 26.58 9.74 14.01
C VAL A 331 26.52 10.34 12.62
N PHE A 332 25.75 9.73 11.72
CA PHE A 332 25.45 10.25 10.40
C PHE A 332 24.01 10.76 10.34
N VAL A 333 23.83 12.02 9.93
CA VAL A 333 22.53 12.68 9.81
C VAL A 333 22.22 12.96 8.34
N CYS A 334 21.24 12.24 7.77
CA CYS A 334 20.97 12.25 6.33
C CYS A 334 19.47 12.31 5.98
N THR A 335 19.19 12.43 4.69
CA THR A 335 17.82 12.36 4.16
C THR A 335 17.45 10.95 3.72
N SER A 336 16.15 10.62 3.64
CA SER A 336 15.65 9.34 3.12
C SER A 336 15.56 9.23 1.59
N TYR A 337 16.12 10.20 0.86
CA TYR A 337 15.97 10.32 -0.59
C TYR A 337 17.09 9.67 -1.43
N ASP A 338 18.16 9.20 -0.79
CA ASP A 338 19.29 8.55 -1.45
C ASP A 338 19.67 7.25 -0.73
N ASP A 339 19.90 6.19 -1.51
CA ASP A 339 20.35 4.88 -1.05
C ASP A 339 21.66 4.42 -1.72
N SER A 340 22.37 5.32 -2.39
CA SER A 340 23.63 5.04 -3.11
C SER A 340 24.69 4.35 -2.23
N GLN A 341 24.77 4.71 -0.95
CA GLN A 341 25.72 4.16 0.04
C GLN A 341 25.04 3.22 1.06
N ARG A 342 23.89 2.62 0.71
CA ARG A 342 23.08 1.83 1.66
C ARG A 342 23.81 0.66 2.31
N HIS A 343 24.77 0.04 1.62
CA HIS A 343 25.51 -1.11 2.17
C HIS A 343 26.47 -0.63 3.26
N GLN A 344 27.23 0.42 2.98
CA GLN A 344 28.14 1.02 3.94
C GLN A 344 27.40 1.64 5.13
N ILE A 345 26.25 2.29 4.91
CA ILE A 345 25.42 2.82 6.00
C ILE A 345 24.91 1.70 6.91
N LYS A 346 24.47 0.56 6.35
CA LYS A 346 24.03 -0.59 7.15
C LYS A 346 25.17 -1.17 7.97
N GLU A 347 26.33 -1.37 7.36
CA GLU A 347 27.52 -1.85 8.07
C GLU A 347 27.96 -0.89 9.17
N PHE A 348 28.01 0.41 8.87
CA PHE A 348 28.32 1.45 9.83
C PHE A 348 27.43 1.38 11.07
N VAL A 349 26.10 1.28 10.90
CA VAL A 349 25.19 1.13 12.04
C VAL A 349 25.39 -0.22 12.71
N ALA A 350 25.49 -1.32 11.95
CA ALA A 350 25.69 -2.65 12.51
C ALA A 350 26.95 -2.74 13.39
N GLU A 351 28.03 -2.02 13.03
CA GLU A 351 29.31 -2.00 13.72
C GLU A 351 29.39 -0.95 14.85
N GLY A 352 28.29 -0.24 15.16
CA GLY A 352 28.19 0.64 16.34
C GLY A 352 27.86 2.10 16.03
N GLY A 353 27.80 2.49 14.76
CA GLY A 353 27.47 3.85 14.34
C GLY A 353 26.03 4.25 14.63
N GLY A 354 25.80 5.55 14.82
CA GLY A 354 24.46 6.13 14.97
C GLY A 354 23.91 6.67 13.65
N LEU A 355 22.67 6.36 13.29
CA LEU A 355 22.00 6.93 12.11
C LEU A 355 20.79 7.78 12.51
N MET A 356 20.75 9.02 12.03
CA MET A 356 19.56 9.87 12.08
C MET A 356 19.11 10.20 10.66
N ILE A 357 17.93 9.74 10.27
CA ILE A 357 17.43 9.86 8.89
C ILE A 357 16.08 10.54 8.84
N GLY A 358 15.94 11.56 7.98
CA GLY A 358 14.73 12.35 7.85
C GLY A 358 14.19 12.37 6.42
N GLY A 359 12.87 12.23 6.26
CA GLY A 359 12.24 12.56 4.99
C GLY A 359 10.80 12.12 4.87
N HIS A 360 10.06 12.84 4.02
CA HIS A 360 8.68 12.53 3.70
C HIS A 360 8.57 11.71 2.41
N VAL A 361 7.95 10.53 2.50
CA VAL A 361 7.83 9.54 1.43
C VAL A 361 6.49 9.62 0.70
N TRP A 362 5.46 10.24 1.26
CA TRP A 362 4.16 10.43 0.57
C TRP A 362 4.32 11.12 -0.81
N TYR A 363 5.24 12.08 -0.94
CA TYR A 363 5.49 12.75 -2.21
C TYR A 363 6.15 11.82 -3.22
N TRP A 364 7.13 11.03 -2.77
CA TRP A 364 7.75 9.99 -3.58
C TRP A 364 6.71 8.97 -4.07
N ALA A 365 5.79 8.54 -3.19
CA ALA A 365 4.71 7.62 -3.53
C ALA A 365 3.77 8.20 -4.61
N GLN A 366 3.46 9.49 -4.51
CA GLN A 366 2.63 10.18 -5.48
C GLN A 366 3.30 10.32 -6.86
N CYS A 367 4.62 10.55 -6.88
CA CYS A 367 5.40 10.62 -8.12
C CYS A 367 5.66 9.24 -8.75
N HIS A 368 5.57 8.16 -7.98
CA HIS A 368 5.86 6.79 -8.43
C HIS A 368 4.70 5.82 -8.11
N PRO A 369 3.49 6.06 -8.65
CA PRO A 369 2.30 5.28 -8.29
C PRO A 369 2.37 3.79 -8.71
N GLN A 370 3.31 3.44 -9.59
CA GLN A 370 3.54 2.06 -10.04
C GLN A 370 4.59 1.31 -9.22
N LEU A 371 5.31 2.00 -8.32
CA LEU A 371 6.36 1.39 -7.50
C LEU A 371 5.84 1.13 -6.08
N ASN A 372 6.40 0.12 -5.43
CA ASN A 372 6.04 -0.23 -4.07
C ASN A 372 6.82 0.64 -3.09
N VAL A 373 6.14 1.59 -2.47
CA VAL A 373 6.71 2.49 -1.45
C VAL A 373 7.50 1.75 -0.38
N MET A 374 7.03 0.56 0.02
CA MET A 374 7.64 -0.22 1.09
C MET A 374 9.02 -0.75 0.70
N THR A 375 9.31 -1.01 -0.57
CA THR A 375 10.55 -1.68 -1.01
C THR A 375 11.40 -0.85 -1.97
N ASP A 376 10.78 0.04 -2.73
CA ASP A 376 11.42 0.76 -3.82
C ASP A 376 11.85 2.17 -3.43
N CYS A 377 11.26 2.73 -2.37
CA CYS A 377 11.69 4.03 -1.84
C CYS A 377 13.13 3.92 -1.28
N PRO A 378 14.05 4.84 -1.66
CA PRO A 378 15.46 4.79 -1.24
C PRO A 378 15.66 4.60 0.26
N GLY A 379 15.01 5.43 1.09
CA GLY A 379 15.10 5.33 2.55
C GLY A 379 14.64 3.97 3.10
N ASN A 380 13.59 3.38 2.54
CA ASN A 380 13.08 2.09 3.00
C ASN A 380 14.01 0.92 2.66
N ARG A 381 14.83 1.04 1.60
CA ARG A 381 15.90 0.07 1.31
C ARG A 381 16.99 0.03 2.37
N ILE A 382 17.13 1.10 3.15
CA ILE A 382 17.98 1.16 4.34
C ILE A 382 17.20 0.68 5.57
N LEU A 383 16.08 1.35 5.85
CA LEU A 383 15.32 1.25 7.09
C LEU A 383 14.66 -0.12 7.33
N ASN A 384 14.18 -0.80 6.29
CA ASN A 384 13.44 -2.07 6.47
C ASN A 384 14.30 -3.16 7.14
N LYS A 385 15.61 -3.19 6.83
CA LYS A 385 16.54 -4.15 7.44
C LYS A 385 16.80 -3.83 8.92
N MET A 386 16.49 -2.60 9.36
CA MET A 386 16.58 -2.11 10.74
C MET A 386 15.23 -2.15 11.45
N GLY A 387 14.17 -2.70 10.83
CA GLY A 387 12.86 -2.84 11.45
C GLY A 387 11.96 -1.60 11.38
N LEU A 388 12.28 -0.63 10.53
CA LEU A 388 11.55 0.62 10.36
C LEU A 388 11.12 0.79 8.90
N CYS A 389 9.94 1.35 8.65
CA CYS A 389 9.49 1.65 7.28
C CYS A 389 8.70 2.96 7.21
N LEU A 390 9.11 3.88 6.34
CA LEU A 390 8.37 5.09 6.01
C LEU A 390 7.20 4.75 5.07
N MET A 391 6.05 5.36 5.33
CA MET A 391 4.78 5.06 4.68
C MET A 391 4.40 6.15 3.67
N GLY A 392 3.60 5.79 2.66
CA GLY A 392 3.14 6.74 1.63
C GLY A 392 1.97 7.64 2.05
N ASN A 393 1.42 7.45 3.26
CA ASN A 393 0.29 8.22 3.76
C ASN A 393 0.74 9.47 4.52
N THR A 394 -0.06 10.52 4.47
CA THR A 394 0.23 11.79 5.14
C THR A 394 -0.23 11.81 6.59
N LEU A 395 0.50 12.56 7.42
CA LEU A 395 0.13 12.96 8.77
C LEU A 395 -0.11 14.47 8.82
N GLN A 396 -1.20 14.87 9.47
CA GLN A 396 -1.48 16.28 9.72
C GLN A 396 -0.51 16.82 10.76
N GLY A 397 0.02 18.02 10.55
CA GLY A 397 0.83 18.71 11.55
C GLY A 397 -0.02 19.10 12.76
N GLY A 398 0.53 18.93 13.96
CA GLY A 398 -0.15 19.20 15.23
C GLY A 398 0.81 19.44 16.38
N LEU A 399 0.24 19.62 17.57
CA LEU A 399 0.97 19.67 18.82
C LEU A 399 0.66 18.39 19.59
N TYR A 400 1.64 17.50 19.72
CA TYR A 400 1.44 16.17 20.29
C TYR A 400 2.19 16.01 21.59
N LYS A 401 1.55 15.47 22.63
CA LYS A 401 2.22 15.21 23.91
C LYS A 401 3.27 14.11 23.74
N ALA A 402 4.41 14.28 24.41
CA ALA A 402 5.38 13.21 24.57
C ALA A 402 4.75 12.04 25.35
N GLN A 403 5.18 10.82 25.03
CA GLN A 403 4.69 9.62 25.70
C GLN A 403 5.14 9.62 27.16
N GLN A 404 4.26 9.21 28.08
CA GLN A 404 4.65 9.01 29.48
C GLN A 404 5.17 7.59 29.67
N ALA A 405 6.35 7.45 30.26
CA ALA A 405 6.92 6.16 30.64
C ALA A 405 6.24 5.60 31.91
N THR A 406 4.94 5.32 31.87
CA THR A 406 4.22 4.73 33.01
C THR A 406 4.34 3.20 33.01
N GLY A 407 4.81 2.65 34.13
CA GLY A 407 5.16 1.22 34.30
C GLY A 407 4.02 0.28 34.67
N ASP A 408 2.76 0.60 34.37
CA ASP A 408 1.64 -0.32 34.57
C ASP A 408 0.99 -0.62 33.22
N GLY A 409 1.00 -1.88 32.82
CA GLY A 409 0.48 -2.39 31.54
C GLY A 409 -1.02 -2.24 31.31
N GLY A 410 -1.70 -1.30 31.98
CA GLY A 410 -3.13 -1.00 31.82
C GLY A 410 -3.40 0.26 31.02
N SER A 411 -4.25 0.16 30.00
CA SER A 411 -4.96 1.24 29.27
C SER A 411 -4.19 2.46 28.71
N GLY A 412 -2.87 2.57 28.93
CA GLY A 412 -2.04 3.72 28.53
C GLY A 412 -0.77 3.38 27.75
N THR A 413 -0.52 2.11 27.42
CA THR A 413 0.66 1.70 26.64
C THR A 413 0.54 2.23 25.21
N PRO A 414 1.57 2.88 24.65
CA PRO A 414 1.56 3.40 23.28
C PRO A 414 1.31 2.30 22.24
N TYR A 415 0.86 2.67 21.04
CA TYR A 415 0.64 1.69 19.98
C TYR A 415 1.98 1.11 19.51
N HIS A 416 2.13 -0.21 19.57
CA HIS A 416 3.22 -0.95 18.96
C HIS A 416 2.65 -2.05 18.06
N PHE A 417 3.15 -2.17 16.82
CA PHE A 417 2.57 -3.05 15.80
C PHE A 417 2.61 -4.52 16.23
N ARG A 418 3.78 -5.01 16.65
CA ARG A 418 3.98 -6.41 17.03
C ARG A 418 3.16 -6.82 18.25
N ASP A 419 3.06 -5.94 19.25
CA ASP A 419 2.24 -6.19 20.45
C ASP A 419 0.76 -6.24 20.11
N SER A 420 0.31 -5.28 19.30
CA SER A 420 -1.09 -5.22 18.88
C SER A 420 -1.46 -6.45 18.07
N LEU A 421 -0.55 -6.91 17.19
CA LEU A 421 -0.71 -8.14 16.43
C LEU A 421 -0.74 -9.36 17.35
N GLN A 422 0.18 -9.46 18.32
CA GLN A 422 0.23 -10.59 19.26
C GLN A 422 -1.04 -10.67 20.11
N ARG A 423 -1.52 -9.55 20.67
CA ARG A 423 -2.79 -9.52 21.43
C ARG A 423 -3.98 -9.94 20.58
N PHE A 424 -4.03 -9.46 19.34
CA PHE A 424 -5.10 -9.85 18.42
C PHE A 424 -5.00 -11.34 18.03
N ALA A 425 -3.80 -11.86 17.83
CA ALA A 425 -3.57 -13.29 17.59
C ALA A 425 -4.01 -14.14 18.79
N SER A 426 -3.63 -13.78 20.02
CA SER A 426 -4.11 -14.46 21.24
C SER A 426 -5.63 -14.41 21.38
N HIS A 427 -6.27 -13.31 20.98
CA HIS A 427 -7.73 -13.25 20.95
C HIS A 427 -8.35 -14.24 19.95
N VAL A 428 -7.76 -14.33 18.75
CA VAL A 428 -8.28 -15.18 17.67
C VAL A 428 -7.99 -16.67 17.91
N ILE A 429 -6.76 -17.00 18.29
CA ILE A 429 -6.25 -18.37 18.36
C ILE A 429 -6.53 -18.99 19.74
N GLU A 430 -6.33 -18.22 20.82
CA GLU A 430 -6.43 -18.74 22.19
C GLU A 430 -7.74 -18.34 22.89
N GLY A 431 -8.56 -17.49 22.27
CA GLY A 431 -9.83 -17.03 22.83
C GLY A 431 -9.71 -16.00 23.96
N GLN A 432 -8.58 -15.30 24.08
CA GLN A 432 -8.40 -14.24 25.08
C GLN A 432 -9.24 -13.00 24.76
N ASP A 433 -9.72 -12.25 25.75
CA ASP A 433 -10.51 -11.03 25.49
C ASP A 433 -9.63 -9.84 25.07
N LEU A 434 -10.12 -9.04 24.12
CA LEU A 434 -9.52 -7.75 23.77
C LEU A 434 -10.00 -6.67 24.73
N SER A 435 -9.10 -5.80 25.17
CA SER A 435 -9.53 -4.59 25.88
C SER A 435 -10.19 -3.60 24.91
N LYS A 436 -11.02 -2.69 25.43
CA LYS A 436 -11.58 -1.57 24.64
C LYS A 436 -10.49 -0.73 23.95
N HIS A 437 -9.30 -0.67 24.55
CA HIS A 437 -8.17 0.01 23.96
C HIS A 437 -7.65 -0.73 22.72
N ASP A 438 -7.56 -2.06 22.78
CA ASP A 438 -7.10 -2.88 21.66
C ASP A 438 -8.13 -2.84 20.51
N GLU A 439 -9.43 -2.89 20.83
CA GLU A 439 -10.52 -2.74 19.84
C GLU A 439 -10.42 -1.43 19.05
N ASN A 440 -10.14 -0.32 19.72
CA ASN A 440 -9.96 1.00 19.09
C ASN A 440 -8.73 1.06 18.17
N ARG A 441 -7.77 0.13 18.31
CA ARG A 441 -6.54 0.06 17.52
C ARG A 441 -6.63 -0.88 16.32
N LEU A 442 -7.67 -1.70 16.21
CA LEU A 442 -7.79 -2.70 15.14
C LEU A 442 -7.74 -2.09 13.73
N GLN A 443 -8.27 -0.88 13.55
CA GLN A 443 -8.20 -0.17 12.28
C GLN A 443 -6.75 0.16 11.89
N LYS A 444 -5.93 0.58 12.86
CA LYS A 444 -4.51 0.86 12.66
C LYS A 444 -3.73 -0.43 12.43
N LEU A 445 -4.00 -1.48 13.23
CA LEU A 445 -3.41 -2.81 13.06
C LEU A 445 -3.69 -3.40 11.68
N ARG A 446 -4.93 -3.27 11.18
CA ARG A 446 -5.32 -3.66 9.82
C ARG A 446 -4.41 -3.02 8.77
N ASN A 447 -4.28 -1.70 8.81
CA ASN A 447 -3.46 -0.96 7.85
C ASN A 447 -1.97 -1.33 7.92
N ASP A 448 -1.46 -1.59 9.12
CA ASP A 448 -0.08 -2.03 9.32
C ASP A 448 0.16 -3.46 8.82
N CYS A 449 -0.79 -4.38 9.05
CA CYS A 449 -0.71 -5.73 8.50
C CYS A 449 -0.66 -5.69 6.96
N THR A 450 -1.57 -4.95 6.33
CA THR A 450 -1.58 -4.75 4.86
C THR A 450 -0.25 -4.19 4.38
N SER A 451 0.26 -3.16 5.03
CA SER A 451 1.50 -2.49 4.62
C SER A 451 2.73 -3.38 4.84
N TYR A 452 2.77 -4.11 5.95
CA TYR A 452 3.83 -5.06 6.27
C TYR A 452 3.87 -6.20 5.24
N LEU A 453 2.73 -6.79 4.90
CA LEU A 453 2.67 -7.88 3.92
C LEU A 453 3.17 -7.44 2.54
N ARG A 454 2.91 -6.18 2.13
CA ARG A 454 3.45 -5.60 0.89
C ARG A 454 4.98 -5.49 0.84
N MET A 455 5.70 -5.66 1.94
CA MET A 455 7.17 -5.71 1.91
C MET A 455 7.70 -6.94 1.17
N ASN A 456 6.90 -8.01 1.06
CA ASN A 456 7.24 -9.26 0.35
C ASN A 456 8.62 -9.85 0.72
N ALA A 457 9.03 -9.70 1.98
CA ALA A 457 10.39 -9.99 2.44
C ALA A 457 10.59 -11.47 2.82
N HIS A 458 10.30 -12.39 1.90
CA HIS A 458 10.44 -13.85 2.13
C HIS A 458 11.88 -14.30 2.44
N ASP A 459 12.86 -13.43 2.21
CA ASP A 459 14.25 -13.58 2.62
C ASP A 459 14.48 -13.27 4.11
N SER A 460 13.49 -12.80 4.87
CA SER A 460 13.56 -12.49 6.30
C SER A 460 12.81 -13.53 7.14
N SER A 461 13.43 -14.02 8.22
CA SER A 461 12.81 -15.02 9.12
C SER A 461 11.68 -14.39 9.93
N SER A 462 11.90 -13.16 10.41
CA SER A 462 10.89 -12.35 11.08
C SER A 462 9.66 -12.12 10.19
N TYR A 463 9.86 -11.86 8.89
CA TYR A 463 8.76 -11.77 7.93
C TYR A 463 8.02 -13.08 7.74
N THR A 464 8.73 -14.20 7.50
CA THR A 464 8.07 -15.49 7.32
C THR A 464 7.29 -15.95 8.56
N SER A 465 7.79 -15.66 9.77
CA SER A 465 7.05 -15.95 11.01
C SER A 465 5.78 -15.11 11.14
N MET A 466 5.82 -13.84 10.75
CA MET A 466 4.62 -12.99 10.74
C MET A 466 3.60 -13.43 9.68
N VAL A 467 4.04 -13.83 8.48
CA VAL A 467 3.13 -14.41 7.47
C VAL A 467 2.51 -15.71 7.97
N SER A 468 3.28 -16.58 8.64
CA SER A 468 2.76 -17.81 9.26
C SER A 468 1.69 -17.48 10.30
N LEU A 469 1.97 -16.55 11.24
CA LEU A 469 1.00 -16.11 12.24
C LEU A 469 -0.31 -15.64 11.59
N LEU A 470 -0.21 -14.75 10.61
CA LEU A 470 -1.41 -14.20 9.96
C LEU A 470 -2.16 -15.28 9.17
N THR A 471 -1.44 -16.26 8.59
CA THR A 471 -2.04 -17.43 7.93
C THR A 471 -2.81 -18.28 8.93
N ASP A 472 -2.21 -18.57 10.09
CA ASP A 472 -2.85 -19.38 11.15
C ASP A 472 -4.07 -18.65 11.73
N MET A 473 -3.97 -17.34 11.97
CA MET A 473 -5.12 -16.52 12.36
C MET A 473 -6.28 -16.61 11.37
N VAL A 474 -5.99 -16.56 10.06
CA VAL A 474 -7.01 -16.67 9.01
C VAL A 474 -7.62 -18.07 9.00
N LYS A 475 -6.83 -19.12 9.21
CA LYS A 475 -7.32 -20.50 9.29
C LYS A 475 -8.22 -20.74 10.50
N GLU A 476 -7.84 -20.20 11.66
CA GLU A 476 -8.60 -20.36 12.90
C GLU A 476 -9.87 -19.51 12.92
N ALA A 477 -9.79 -18.23 12.51
CA ALA A 477 -10.94 -17.33 12.51
C ALA A 477 -11.89 -17.55 11.32
N GLY A 478 -11.35 -17.97 10.18
CA GLY A 478 -11.97 -17.78 8.87
C GLY A 478 -12.03 -16.31 8.45
N VAL A 479 -12.49 -16.07 7.23
CA VAL A 479 -12.82 -14.73 6.72
C VAL A 479 -14.34 -14.56 6.64
N PRO A 480 -14.89 -13.40 7.07
CA PRO A 480 -16.31 -13.11 6.90
C PRO A 480 -16.75 -13.24 5.43
N GLN A 481 -17.79 -14.04 5.19
CA GLN A 481 -18.40 -14.22 3.86
C GLN A 481 -19.25 -12.99 3.51
N VAL A 482 -18.58 -11.93 3.06
CA VAL A 482 -19.17 -10.62 2.83
C VAL A 482 -19.98 -10.57 1.52
N CYS A 483 -21.21 -10.07 1.59
CA CYS A 483 -22.07 -9.84 0.42
C CYS A 483 -23.11 -8.74 0.72
N ASP A 484 -23.99 -8.40 -0.25
CA ASP A 484 -25.03 -7.38 -0.06
C ASP A 484 -25.93 -7.65 1.15
N THR A 485 -26.34 -8.91 1.32
CA THR A 485 -27.22 -9.36 2.40
C THR A 485 -26.48 -9.66 3.71
N SER A 486 -25.15 -9.76 3.67
CA SER A 486 -24.29 -10.04 4.83
C SER A 486 -23.11 -9.04 4.86
N PRO A 487 -23.37 -7.76 5.13
CA PRO A 487 -22.33 -6.74 5.13
C PRO A 487 -21.48 -6.78 6.42
N VAL A 488 -20.19 -6.57 6.25
CA VAL A 488 -19.22 -6.41 7.34
C VAL A 488 -19.26 -4.98 7.89
N LYS A 489 -19.50 -4.85 9.19
CA LYS A 489 -19.65 -3.55 9.88
C LYS A 489 -18.62 -3.33 10.99
N ASN A 490 -18.31 -4.37 11.76
CA ASN A 490 -17.40 -4.26 12.89
C ASN A 490 -15.92 -4.31 12.44
N THR A 491 -15.03 -3.71 13.25
CA THR A 491 -13.61 -3.55 12.90
C THR A 491 -12.84 -4.89 12.85
N LYS A 492 -13.22 -5.87 13.68
CA LYS A 492 -12.59 -7.21 13.70
C LYS A 492 -12.79 -7.93 12.37
N ASP A 493 -14.02 -8.00 11.89
CA ASP A 493 -14.37 -8.66 10.63
C ASP A 493 -13.75 -7.92 9.44
N LYS A 494 -13.68 -6.58 9.47
CA LYS A 494 -12.93 -5.82 8.46
C LYS A 494 -11.46 -6.18 8.46
N LEU A 495 -10.85 -6.28 9.65
CA LEU A 495 -9.44 -6.66 9.78
C LEU A 495 -9.23 -8.05 9.18
N LEU A 496 -10.01 -9.06 9.56
CA LEU A 496 -9.91 -10.42 9.03
C LEU A 496 -10.11 -10.47 7.50
N LEU A 497 -11.05 -9.69 6.96
CA LEU A 497 -11.27 -9.59 5.51
C LEU A 497 -10.06 -9.01 4.76
N HIS A 498 -9.43 -7.94 5.28
CA HIS A 498 -8.25 -7.35 4.64
C HIS A 498 -7.02 -8.24 4.81
N VAL A 499 -6.78 -8.74 6.02
CA VAL A 499 -5.63 -9.62 6.31
C VAL A 499 -5.74 -10.91 5.52
N GLY A 500 -6.90 -11.55 5.46
CA GLY A 500 -7.12 -12.73 4.63
C GLY A 500 -6.80 -12.47 3.15
N SER A 501 -7.26 -11.34 2.62
CA SER A 501 -6.98 -10.93 1.24
C SER A 501 -5.48 -10.75 0.96
N GLU A 502 -4.76 -10.06 1.85
CA GLU A 502 -3.36 -9.73 1.62
C GLU A 502 -2.43 -10.90 1.94
N VAL A 503 -2.75 -11.73 2.94
CA VAL A 503 -1.99 -12.96 3.26
C VAL A 503 -2.08 -13.95 2.12
N TYR A 504 -3.25 -14.09 1.47
CA TYR A 504 -3.41 -14.95 0.30
C TYR A 504 -2.40 -14.62 -0.82
N LYS A 505 -2.01 -13.35 -0.97
CA LYS A 505 -1.05 -12.91 -2.00
C LYS A 505 0.39 -13.32 -1.71
N VAL A 506 0.75 -13.53 -0.44
CA VAL A 506 2.15 -13.73 -0.01
C VAL A 506 2.39 -15.05 0.72
N CYS A 507 1.35 -15.77 1.15
CA CYS A 507 1.55 -17.04 1.84
C CYS A 507 2.21 -18.09 0.93
N LYS A 508 2.94 -19.06 1.53
CA LYS A 508 3.66 -20.10 0.78
C LYS A 508 2.73 -21.00 -0.05
N ASP A 509 1.53 -21.26 0.45
CA ASP A 509 0.53 -22.12 -0.18
C ASP A 509 -0.85 -21.43 -0.17
N PRO A 510 -1.13 -20.57 -1.18
CA PRO A 510 -2.41 -19.88 -1.26
C PRO A 510 -3.58 -20.83 -1.52
N ASP A 511 -3.35 -21.96 -2.18
CA ASP A 511 -4.41 -22.90 -2.54
C ASP A 511 -4.91 -23.64 -1.27
N ALA A 512 -4.01 -23.93 -0.32
CA ALA A 512 -4.38 -24.45 0.99
C ALA A 512 -5.11 -23.42 1.88
N LEU A 513 -4.89 -22.12 1.68
CA LEU A 513 -5.54 -21.05 2.44
C LEU A 513 -6.93 -20.70 1.88
N LEU A 514 -7.12 -20.88 0.57
CA LEU A 514 -8.32 -20.47 -0.17
C LEU A 514 -9.66 -20.89 0.49
N PRO A 515 -9.85 -22.15 0.97
CA PRO A 515 -11.13 -22.58 1.57
C PRO A 515 -11.49 -21.88 2.89
N TYR A 516 -10.50 -21.31 3.58
CA TYR A 516 -10.71 -20.53 4.82
C TYR A 516 -11.13 -19.09 4.52
N ILE A 517 -10.85 -18.61 3.31
CA ILE A 517 -11.20 -17.26 2.86
C ILE A 517 -12.55 -17.27 2.13
N ILE A 518 -12.75 -18.23 1.22
CA ILE A 518 -13.96 -18.35 0.41
C ILE A 518 -14.49 -19.76 0.61
N SER A 519 -15.61 -19.87 1.31
CA SER A 519 -16.17 -21.17 1.70
C SER A 519 -16.90 -21.89 0.56
N ASP A 520 -17.39 -21.15 -0.44
CA ASP A 520 -18.14 -21.69 -1.57
C ASP A 520 -17.59 -21.14 -2.88
N ILE A 521 -16.81 -21.96 -3.58
CA ILE A 521 -16.23 -21.64 -4.88
C ILE A 521 -17.01 -22.43 -5.94
N PRO A 522 -17.69 -21.75 -6.87
CA PRO A 522 -18.50 -22.45 -7.86
C PRO A 522 -17.61 -23.24 -8.83
N ASP A 523 -17.92 -24.52 -9.00
CA ASP A 523 -17.33 -25.37 -10.04
C ASP A 523 -17.99 -25.04 -11.39
N LEU A 524 -17.33 -24.19 -12.17
CA LEU A 524 -17.82 -23.71 -13.46
C LEU A 524 -17.04 -24.39 -14.60
N PRO A 525 -17.72 -24.80 -15.69
CA PRO A 525 -17.06 -25.45 -16.80
C PRO A 525 -16.07 -24.49 -17.48
N THR A 526 -14.86 -25.01 -17.74
CA THR A 526 -13.77 -24.24 -18.33
C THR A 526 -13.60 -24.53 -19.82
N VAL A 527 -13.00 -23.58 -20.51
CA VAL A 527 -12.50 -23.68 -21.88
C VAL A 527 -10.98 -23.58 -21.89
N SER A 528 -10.35 -24.26 -22.84
CA SER A 528 -8.90 -24.28 -22.97
C SER A 528 -8.41 -23.53 -24.21
N ASN A 529 -7.27 -22.84 -24.07
CA ASN A 529 -6.60 -22.11 -25.15
C ASN A 529 -7.52 -21.14 -25.89
N ALA A 530 -8.32 -20.38 -25.14
CA ALA A 530 -9.18 -19.35 -25.70
C ALA A 530 -8.34 -18.25 -26.36
N ARG A 531 -8.61 -17.97 -27.64
CA ARG A 531 -7.88 -16.98 -28.43
C ARG A 531 -8.63 -15.65 -28.42
N VAL A 532 -7.97 -14.61 -27.97
CA VAL A 532 -8.49 -13.24 -27.96
C VAL A 532 -7.73 -12.44 -29.02
N ARG A 533 -8.42 -12.10 -30.12
CA ARG A 533 -7.85 -11.28 -31.18
C ARG A 533 -7.92 -9.80 -30.79
N ILE A 534 -6.77 -9.13 -30.85
CA ILE A 534 -6.61 -7.74 -30.43
C ILE A 534 -6.76 -6.82 -31.63
N LYS A 535 -7.56 -5.77 -31.43
CA LYS A 535 -7.55 -4.59 -32.28
C LYS A 535 -7.62 -3.35 -31.39
N ALA A 536 -6.55 -2.55 -31.41
CA ALA A 536 -6.43 -1.35 -30.61
C ALA A 536 -5.79 -0.22 -31.44
N ASP A 537 -6.41 0.95 -31.41
CA ASP A 537 -5.86 2.22 -31.88
C ASP A 537 -6.11 3.25 -30.79
N THR A 538 -5.35 3.14 -29.71
CA THR A 538 -5.52 4.00 -28.56
C THR A 538 -4.87 5.34 -28.88
N SER A 539 -5.68 6.40 -28.81
CA SER A 539 -5.20 7.76 -29.02
C SER A 539 -4.36 8.23 -27.82
N GLY A 540 -4.77 9.28 -27.10
CA GLY A 540 -4.06 9.77 -25.92
C GLY A 540 -4.38 9.07 -24.60
N CYS A 541 -5.21 8.01 -24.62
CA CYS A 541 -5.79 7.43 -23.40
C CYS A 541 -5.61 5.92 -23.34
N GLU A 542 -5.51 5.36 -22.13
CA GLU A 542 -5.62 3.91 -21.86
C GLU A 542 -7.00 3.39 -22.28
N GLU A 543 -7.08 2.20 -22.88
CA GLU A 543 -8.34 1.54 -23.28
C GLU A 543 -8.42 0.11 -22.74
N TRP A 544 -9.61 -0.26 -22.23
CA TRP A 544 -9.90 -1.62 -21.79
C TRP A 544 -10.59 -2.41 -22.90
N ILE A 545 -10.02 -3.55 -23.27
CA ILE A 545 -10.54 -4.47 -24.28
C ILE A 545 -11.15 -5.68 -23.58
N SER A 546 -12.45 -5.87 -23.77
CA SER A 546 -13.22 -7.00 -23.24
C SER A 546 -12.81 -8.31 -23.92
N THR A 547 -12.68 -9.38 -23.13
CA THR A 547 -12.29 -10.70 -23.64
C THR A 547 -13.46 -11.70 -23.72
N GLY A 548 -14.54 -11.45 -22.97
CA GLY A 548 -15.62 -12.43 -22.77
C GLY A 548 -15.20 -13.65 -21.93
N LEU A 549 -14.10 -13.53 -21.18
CA LEU A 549 -13.56 -14.60 -20.34
C LEU A 549 -13.59 -14.20 -18.86
N TYR A 550 -13.73 -15.20 -18.00
CA TYR A 550 -13.81 -15.07 -16.54
C TYR A 550 -12.88 -16.09 -15.86
N LEU A 551 -12.37 -15.74 -14.68
CA LEU A 551 -11.72 -16.67 -13.77
C LEU A 551 -12.53 -16.80 -12.49
N SER A 552 -12.75 -18.04 -12.04
CA SER A 552 -13.33 -18.31 -10.71
C SER A 552 -12.39 -17.82 -9.60
N PRO A 553 -12.92 -17.59 -8.37
CA PRO A 553 -12.11 -17.26 -7.21
C PRO A 553 -10.90 -18.19 -7.03
N GLY A 554 -9.71 -17.61 -6.92
CA GLY A 554 -8.43 -18.33 -6.76
C GLY A 554 -7.95 -19.11 -7.99
N MET A 555 -8.72 -19.15 -9.08
CA MET A 555 -8.34 -19.86 -10.31
C MET A 555 -7.13 -19.21 -10.97
N LYS A 556 -6.07 -19.99 -11.19
CA LYS A 556 -4.85 -19.57 -11.89
C LYS A 556 -4.91 -19.98 -13.36
N THR A 557 -4.39 -19.13 -14.23
CA THR A 557 -4.22 -19.44 -15.66
C THR A 557 -2.94 -18.82 -16.20
N TYR A 558 -2.46 -19.30 -17.34
CA TYR A 558 -1.39 -18.64 -18.06
C TYR A 558 -1.92 -17.94 -19.31
N ILE A 559 -1.31 -16.80 -19.59
CA ILE A 559 -1.56 -15.98 -20.77
C ILE A 559 -0.33 -16.07 -21.67
N ALA A 560 -0.49 -16.58 -22.88
CA ALA A 560 0.53 -16.48 -23.90
C ALA A 560 0.45 -15.10 -24.55
N VAL A 561 1.53 -14.32 -24.41
CA VAL A 561 1.61 -12.92 -24.82
C VAL A 561 2.26 -12.83 -26.20
N PRO A 562 1.61 -12.18 -27.18
CA PRO A 562 2.19 -12.01 -28.50
C PRO A 562 3.34 -10.97 -28.48
N PRO A 563 4.40 -11.15 -29.30
CA PRO A 563 5.55 -10.23 -29.36
C PRO A 563 5.17 -8.77 -29.64
N GLU A 564 4.03 -8.54 -30.29
CA GLU A 564 3.51 -7.24 -30.66
C GLU A 564 3.19 -6.35 -29.44
N ILE A 565 2.89 -6.94 -28.28
CA ILE A 565 2.49 -6.19 -27.07
C ILE A 565 3.41 -6.43 -25.87
N LYS A 566 4.25 -7.47 -25.92
CA LYS A 566 5.18 -7.82 -24.84
C LYS A 566 6.17 -6.68 -24.54
N GLY A 567 6.29 -6.28 -23.28
CA GLY A 567 7.19 -5.22 -22.81
C GLY A 567 6.83 -3.82 -23.31
N LYS A 568 5.61 -3.62 -23.84
CA LYS A 568 5.13 -2.33 -24.37
C LYS A 568 4.11 -1.64 -23.47
N GLY A 569 4.12 -1.96 -22.17
CA GLY A 569 3.21 -1.38 -21.18
C GLY A 569 1.78 -1.92 -21.22
N TRP A 570 1.52 -2.97 -22.00
CA TRP A 570 0.24 -3.69 -21.95
C TRP A 570 0.10 -4.48 -20.66
N GLN A 571 -1.14 -4.57 -20.17
CA GLN A 571 -1.46 -5.31 -18.95
C GLN A 571 -2.70 -6.18 -19.16
N LEU A 572 -2.84 -7.21 -18.33
CA LEU A 572 -4.13 -7.88 -18.10
C LEU A 572 -4.72 -7.35 -16.80
N GLN A 573 -6.01 -7.04 -16.78
CA GLN A 573 -6.76 -6.85 -15.54
C GLN A 573 -7.72 -8.01 -15.32
N THR A 574 -7.82 -8.45 -14.07
CA THR A 574 -8.84 -9.38 -13.58
C THR A 574 -9.80 -8.61 -12.68
N GLY A 575 -11.11 -8.76 -12.87
CA GLY A 575 -12.12 -7.97 -12.15
C GLY A 575 -12.45 -6.66 -12.88
N CYS A 576 -13.72 -6.25 -12.83
CA CYS A 576 -14.23 -5.09 -13.56
C CYS A 576 -14.25 -3.80 -12.74
N GLN A 577 -14.19 -3.92 -11.42
CA GLN A 577 -14.22 -2.84 -10.46
C GLN A 577 -12.91 -2.06 -10.44
N THR A 578 -12.99 -0.75 -10.19
CA THR A 578 -11.82 0.12 -9.91
C THR A 578 -11.81 0.68 -8.49
N ASP A 579 -12.93 0.59 -7.80
CA ASP A 579 -13.13 1.24 -6.51
C ASP A 579 -12.41 0.52 -5.36
N CYS A 580 -11.73 1.33 -4.54
CA CYS A 580 -11.20 0.94 -3.24
C CYS A 580 -12.17 1.37 -2.13
N LEU A 581 -12.67 0.41 -1.35
CA LEU A 581 -13.66 0.65 -0.30
C LEU A 581 -13.06 0.75 1.11
N ASP A 582 -11.73 0.84 1.25
CA ASP A 582 -11.00 0.77 2.55
C ASP A 582 -11.49 1.79 3.60
N ASN A 583 -12.01 2.93 3.13
CA ASN A 583 -12.48 4.05 3.94
C ASN A 583 -13.95 3.95 4.35
N LEU A 584 -14.69 2.93 3.91
CA LEU A 584 -16.12 2.80 4.20
C LEU A 584 -16.38 2.12 5.56
N ASP A 585 -17.40 2.62 6.25
CA ASP A 585 -17.85 2.09 7.53
C ASP A 585 -18.56 0.74 7.42
N VAL A 586 -19.10 0.43 6.24
CA VAL A 586 -19.77 -0.84 5.96
C VAL A 586 -19.21 -1.39 4.66
N LEU A 587 -18.87 -2.67 4.63
CA LEU A 587 -18.39 -3.37 3.44
C LEU A 587 -19.41 -4.45 3.03
N LYS A 588 -19.87 -4.40 1.78
CA LYS A 588 -20.75 -5.38 1.12
C LYS A 588 -20.00 -6.29 0.15
N ARG A 589 -18.71 -6.03 -0.06
CA ARG A 589 -17.74 -6.90 -0.73
C ARG A 589 -16.35 -6.63 -0.17
N ALA A 590 -15.36 -7.42 -0.56
CA ALA A 590 -13.96 -7.11 -0.27
C ALA A 590 -13.58 -5.71 -0.82
N PRO A 591 -12.70 -4.95 -0.14
CA PRO A 591 -12.44 -3.57 -0.48
C PRO A 591 -11.87 -3.36 -1.89
N VAL A 592 -10.95 -4.24 -2.30
CA VAL A 592 -10.33 -4.28 -3.63
C VAL A 592 -10.49 -5.69 -4.18
N VAL A 593 -11.09 -5.79 -5.37
CA VAL A 593 -11.44 -7.07 -6.02
C VAL A 593 -10.88 -7.19 -7.44
N HIS A 594 -9.92 -6.34 -7.79
CA HIS A 594 -9.25 -6.38 -9.10
C HIS A 594 -7.74 -6.51 -8.93
N GLU A 595 -7.08 -7.11 -9.92
CA GLU A 595 -5.62 -7.25 -9.98
C GLU A 595 -5.14 -6.99 -11.41
N ARG A 596 -3.99 -6.34 -11.55
CA ARG A 596 -3.35 -6.05 -12.84
C ARG A 596 -2.00 -6.78 -12.96
N PHE A 597 -1.74 -7.33 -14.13
CA PHE A 597 -0.53 -8.10 -14.46
C PHE A 597 0.13 -7.51 -15.71
N ALA A 598 1.42 -7.19 -15.64
CA ALA A 598 2.17 -6.66 -16.78
C ALA A 598 2.53 -7.78 -17.78
N PHE A 599 2.53 -7.45 -19.07
CA PHE A 599 2.91 -8.37 -20.14
C PHE A 599 4.41 -8.29 -20.48
N ASP A 600 5.27 -8.64 -19.52
CA ASP A 600 6.73 -8.51 -19.67
C ASP A 600 7.44 -9.82 -20.10
N SER A 601 6.72 -10.94 -20.13
CA SER A 601 7.21 -12.26 -20.53
C SER A 601 6.31 -12.91 -21.59
N ASP A 602 6.81 -13.95 -22.27
CA ASP A 602 6.02 -14.71 -23.27
C ASP A 602 4.84 -15.45 -22.65
N MET A 603 4.97 -15.82 -21.38
CA MET A 603 3.95 -16.50 -20.58
C MET A 603 3.82 -15.77 -19.25
N VAL A 604 2.62 -15.29 -18.94
CA VAL A 604 2.31 -14.60 -17.68
C VAL A 604 1.26 -15.41 -16.93
N GLN A 605 1.56 -15.80 -15.69
CA GLN A 605 0.56 -16.41 -14.81
C GLN A 605 -0.30 -15.33 -14.18
N VAL A 606 -1.63 -15.50 -14.22
CA VAL A 606 -2.60 -14.53 -13.71
C VAL A 606 -3.67 -15.22 -12.87
N TRP A 607 -4.14 -14.55 -11.83
CA TRP A 607 -5.21 -15.03 -10.94
C TRP A 607 -5.77 -13.86 -10.13
N ASN A 608 -6.89 -14.10 -9.44
CA ASN A 608 -7.45 -13.17 -8.47
C ASN A 608 -8.16 -13.98 -7.39
N LEU A 609 -7.93 -13.64 -6.12
CA LEU A 609 -8.61 -14.29 -4.99
C LEU A 609 -10.13 -14.30 -5.18
N TRP A 610 -10.70 -13.19 -5.64
CA TRP A 610 -12.13 -12.98 -5.78
C TRP A 610 -12.68 -13.40 -7.15
N GLY A 611 -11.81 -13.82 -8.07
CA GLY A 611 -12.15 -14.07 -9.47
C GLY A 611 -12.47 -12.78 -10.21
N GLY A 612 -12.99 -12.89 -11.43
CA GLY A 612 -13.40 -11.72 -12.21
C GLY A 612 -13.29 -11.90 -13.71
N LEU A 613 -13.90 -10.97 -14.45
CA LEU A 613 -13.73 -10.85 -15.89
C LEU A 613 -12.29 -10.49 -16.25
N LEU A 614 -11.82 -10.95 -17.41
CA LEU A 614 -10.50 -10.65 -17.95
C LEU A 614 -10.56 -9.51 -18.96
N TYR A 615 -9.66 -8.54 -18.81
CA TYR A 615 -9.52 -7.38 -19.69
C TYR A 615 -8.08 -7.23 -20.16
N LEU A 616 -7.89 -6.90 -21.44
CA LEU A 616 -6.60 -6.42 -21.92
C LEU A 616 -6.58 -4.90 -21.81
N ILE A 617 -5.56 -4.36 -21.17
CA ILE A 617 -5.37 -2.93 -20.96
C ILE A 617 -4.32 -2.43 -21.95
N ALA A 618 -4.79 -1.69 -22.95
CA ALA A 618 -3.96 -1.09 -23.97
C ALA A 618 -3.49 0.30 -23.48
N PRO A 619 -2.17 0.55 -23.37
CA PRO A 619 -1.66 1.86 -22.95
C PRO A 619 -1.95 2.91 -24.04
N PRO A 620 -1.89 4.22 -23.71
CA PRO A 620 -1.99 5.29 -24.70
C PRO A 620 -1.07 5.09 -25.91
N HIS A 621 -1.48 5.58 -27.08
CA HIS A 621 -0.71 5.56 -28.33
C HIS A 621 -0.37 4.15 -28.88
N SER A 622 -1.12 3.12 -28.47
CA SER A 622 -1.00 1.75 -28.96
C SER A 622 -1.71 1.58 -30.30
N LYS A 623 -1.02 0.95 -31.26
CA LYS A 623 -1.59 0.54 -32.54
C LYS A 623 -1.29 -0.93 -32.80
N VAL A 624 -2.31 -1.77 -32.71
CA VAL A 624 -2.23 -3.22 -32.90
C VAL A 624 -3.47 -3.68 -33.66
N ASP A 625 -3.29 -4.44 -34.74
CA ASP A 625 -4.40 -5.06 -35.47
C ASP A 625 -4.03 -6.52 -35.78
N GLY A 626 -4.78 -7.45 -35.18
CA GLY A 626 -4.70 -8.87 -35.50
C GLY A 626 -3.78 -9.73 -34.63
N ALA A 627 -3.10 -9.15 -33.63
CA ALA A 627 -2.36 -9.95 -32.65
C ALA A 627 -3.31 -10.83 -31.82
N GLU A 628 -2.86 -12.00 -31.37
CA GLU A 628 -3.66 -12.92 -30.56
C GLU A 628 -3.02 -13.15 -29.19
N VAL A 629 -3.80 -12.94 -28.14
CA VAL A 629 -3.48 -13.43 -26.80
C VAL A 629 -4.18 -14.77 -26.60
N ILE A 630 -3.49 -15.75 -26.00
CA ILE A 630 -4.05 -17.06 -25.71
C ILE A 630 -4.20 -17.23 -24.20
N VAL A 631 -5.43 -17.44 -23.74
CA VAL A 631 -5.74 -17.76 -22.34
C VAL A 631 -5.86 -19.27 -22.20
N GLN A 632 -4.94 -19.89 -21.45
CA GLN A 632 -4.84 -21.35 -21.42
C GLN A 632 -6.05 -22.04 -20.81
N THR A 633 -6.60 -21.49 -19.74
CA THR A 633 -7.83 -21.98 -19.08
C THR A 633 -8.66 -20.78 -18.62
N ALA A 634 -9.95 -20.75 -18.95
CA ALA A 634 -10.86 -19.70 -18.51
C ALA A 634 -12.31 -20.21 -18.53
N ILE A 635 -13.24 -19.38 -18.10
CA ILE A 635 -14.69 -19.64 -18.13
C ILE A 635 -15.32 -18.65 -19.11
N GLU A 636 -16.23 -19.12 -19.96
CA GLU A 636 -16.94 -18.22 -20.89
C GLU A 636 -17.93 -17.33 -20.11
N ALA A 637 -17.87 -16.03 -20.38
CA ALA A 637 -18.82 -15.05 -19.89
C ALA A 637 -19.86 -14.68 -20.97
N PRO A 638 -21.11 -14.36 -20.59
CA PRO A 638 -22.06 -13.79 -21.54
C PRO A 638 -21.52 -12.46 -22.08
N TYR A 639 -21.13 -12.45 -23.35
CA TYR A 639 -20.55 -11.28 -24.01
C TYR A 639 -21.24 -11.01 -25.34
N TYR A 640 -22.01 -9.94 -25.38
CA TYR A 640 -22.66 -9.46 -26.60
C TYR A 640 -21.85 -8.33 -27.20
N LYS A 641 -21.52 -8.43 -28.50
CA LYS A 641 -20.84 -7.37 -29.24
C LYS A 641 -21.66 -6.96 -30.45
N SER A 642 -22.14 -5.71 -30.43
CA SER A 642 -22.97 -5.16 -31.51
C SER A 642 -22.27 -5.28 -32.87
N GLY A 643 -23.01 -5.74 -33.87
CA GLY A 643 -22.51 -5.98 -35.23
C GLY A 643 -21.66 -7.25 -35.42
N GLN A 644 -21.33 -7.99 -34.34
CA GLN A 644 -20.60 -9.26 -34.42
C GLN A 644 -21.42 -10.43 -33.88
N THR A 645 -22.10 -10.25 -32.75
CA THR A 645 -22.95 -11.28 -32.14
C THR A 645 -24.35 -11.23 -32.74
N SER A 646 -24.83 -12.34 -33.30
CA SER A 646 -26.22 -12.42 -33.78
C SER A 646 -27.20 -12.61 -32.61
N VAL A 647 -28.42 -12.06 -32.73
CA VAL A 647 -29.48 -12.25 -31.72
C VAL A 647 -29.79 -13.74 -31.49
N LYS A 648 -29.74 -14.54 -32.57
CA LYS A 648 -29.94 -15.99 -32.49
C LYS A 648 -28.88 -16.67 -31.62
N ASP A 649 -27.61 -16.39 -31.87
CA ASP A 649 -26.51 -16.98 -31.09
C ASP A 649 -26.53 -16.51 -29.63
N TRP A 650 -26.90 -15.24 -29.42
CA TRP A 650 -27.09 -14.67 -28.10
C TRP A 650 -28.13 -15.46 -27.29
N VAL A 651 -29.34 -15.61 -27.83
CA VAL A 651 -30.47 -16.27 -27.17
C VAL A 651 -30.23 -17.76 -26.96
N GLN A 652 -29.67 -18.44 -27.96
CA GLN A 652 -29.52 -19.90 -27.94
C GLN A 652 -28.31 -20.39 -27.14
N LYS A 653 -27.24 -19.59 -27.03
CA LYS A 653 -25.98 -20.03 -26.43
C LYS A 653 -25.35 -19.00 -25.49
N ILE A 654 -25.02 -17.81 -25.99
CA ILE A 654 -24.05 -16.93 -25.33
C ILE A 654 -24.59 -16.38 -24.00
N ARG A 655 -25.87 -16.00 -23.94
CA ARG A 655 -26.47 -15.47 -22.70
C ARG A 655 -26.51 -16.47 -21.55
N SER A 656 -26.33 -17.76 -21.84
CA SER A 656 -26.33 -18.87 -20.88
C SER A 656 -24.91 -19.30 -20.48
N ALA A 657 -23.86 -18.63 -20.95
CA ALA A 657 -22.48 -18.92 -20.56
C ALA A 657 -22.29 -18.81 -19.03
N PRO A 658 -21.53 -19.71 -18.40
CA PRO A 658 -21.59 -19.98 -16.96
C PRO A 658 -21.15 -18.82 -16.05
N ALA A 659 -20.32 -17.87 -16.51
CA ALA A 659 -19.78 -16.84 -15.64
C ALA A 659 -20.87 -15.99 -14.93
N PRO A 660 -20.62 -15.52 -13.69
CA PRO A 660 -21.56 -14.69 -12.95
C PRO A 660 -21.61 -13.23 -13.43
N TRP A 661 -20.68 -12.83 -14.31
CA TRP A 661 -20.59 -11.50 -14.90
C TRP A 661 -20.77 -11.55 -16.42
N ALA A 662 -21.34 -10.50 -16.98
CA ALA A 662 -21.63 -10.32 -18.40
C ALA A 662 -21.20 -8.94 -18.90
N GLU A 663 -20.97 -8.82 -20.21
CA GLU A 663 -20.70 -7.56 -20.89
C GLU A 663 -21.58 -7.37 -22.14
N LEU A 664 -22.13 -6.17 -22.29
CA LEU A 664 -22.80 -5.72 -23.50
C LEU A 664 -21.97 -4.59 -24.13
N GLU A 665 -21.31 -4.87 -25.25
CA GLU A 665 -20.46 -3.92 -25.97
C GLU A 665 -21.19 -3.34 -27.19
N PHE A 666 -21.36 -2.01 -27.18
CA PHE A 666 -22.01 -1.23 -28.24
C PHE A 666 -21.00 -0.33 -28.97
N GLU A 667 -21.43 0.59 -29.84
CA GLU A 667 -20.51 1.39 -30.67
C GLU A 667 -19.57 2.25 -29.81
N ASN A 668 -20.12 2.96 -28.83
CA ASN A 668 -19.41 3.94 -28.00
C ASN A 668 -19.40 3.63 -26.50
N ILE A 669 -20.07 2.56 -26.05
CA ILE A 669 -20.18 2.25 -24.62
C ILE A 669 -20.24 0.75 -24.36
N ILE A 670 -19.75 0.32 -23.20
CA ILE A 670 -19.83 -1.06 -22.72
C ILE A 670 -20.49 -1.07 -21.34
N ILE A 671 -21.44 -1.98 -21.13
CA ILE A 671 -22.12 -2.15 -19.84
C ILE A 671 -21.70 -3.49 -19.25
N THR A 672 -21.09 -3.46 -18.06
CA THR A 672 -20.68 -4.65 -17.30
C THR A 672 -21.60 -4.83 -16.11
N LEU A 673 -22.12 -6.05 -15.95
CA LEU A 673 -23.13 -6.36 -14.92
C LEU A 673 -23.18 -7.85 -14.56
N HIS A 674 -23.91 -8.19 -13.50
CA HIS A 674 -24.17 -9.58 -13.16
C HIS A 674 -25.01 -10.27 -14.25
N SER A 675 -24.64 -11.50 -14.60
CA SER A 675 -25.26 -12.26 -15.68
C SER A 675 -26.76 -12.51 -15.46
N GLU A 676 -27.23 -12.50 -14.21
CA GLU A 676 -28.65 -12.71 -13.86
C GLU A 676 -29.60 -11.75 -14.59
N PHE A 677 -29.19 -10.49 -14.78
CA PHE A 677 -30.01 -9.46 -15.42
C PHE A 677 -30.14 -9.68 -16.93
N ILE A 678 -29.22 -10.42 -17.55
CA ILE A 678 -29.21 -10.66 -19.01
C ILE A 678 -29.64 -12.07 -19.41
N ARG A 679 -29.80 -13.00 -18.46
CA ARG A 679 -30.20 -14.39 -18.78
C ARG A 679 -31.51 -14.46 -19.57
N LYS A 680 -32.38 -13.47 -19.37
CA LYS A 680 -33.70 -13.35 -20.03
C LYS A 680 -33.78 -12.22 -21.06
N LEU A 681 -32.65 -11.58 -21.40
CA LEU A 681 -32.63 -10.53 -22.41
C LEU A 681 -32.67 -11.17 -23.81
N ASP A 682 -33.81 -11.09 -24.49
CA ASP A 682 -33.98 -11.66 -25.84
C ASP A 682 -33.49 -10.72 -26.95
N ARG A 683 -33.57 -9.39 -26.73
CA ARG A 683 -33.30 -8.35 -27.74
C ARG A 683 -32.15 -7.41 -27.34
N PRO A 684 -30.89 -7.90 -27.28
CA PRO A 684 -29.73 -7.05 -27.00
C PRO A 684 -29.47 -6.03 -28.11
N ASP A 685 -29.99 -6.26 -29.32
CA ASP A 685 -29.93 -5.35 -30.46
C ASP A 685 -30.78 -4.09 -30.26
N GLU A 686 -31.91 -4.18 -29.57
CA GLU A 686 -32.73 -3.02 -29.22
C GLU A 686 -32.05 -2.17 -28.13
N VAL A 687 -31.36 -2.82 -27.18
CA VAL A 687 -30.51 -2.15 -26.19
C VAL A 687 -29.34 -1.44 -26.86
N ALA A 688 -28.70 -2.09 -27.83
CA ALA A 688 -27.63 -1.47 -28.62
C ALA A 688 -28.13 -0.22 -29.37
N ALA A 689 -29.28 -0.30 -30.04
CA ALA A 689 -29.86 0.83 -30.76
C ALA A 689 -30.20 2.02 -29.82
N LEU A 690 -30.68 1.73 -28.62
CA LEU A 690 -30.91 2.75 -27.58
C LEU A 690 -29.59 3.46 -27.22
N TRP A 691 -28.57 2.70 -26.82
CA TRP A 691 -27.32 3.27 -26.34
C TRP A 691 -26.49 3.94 -27.43
N ASP A 692 -26.51 3.42 -28.65
CA ASP A 692 -25.88 4.08 -29.80
C ASP A 692 -26.55 5.44 -30.07
N SER A 693 -27.87 5.55 -29.88
CA SER A 693 -28.59 6.82 -30.01
C SER A 693 -28.24 7.80 -28.88
N ILE A 694 -28.20 7.31 -27.63
CA ILE A 694 -27.81 8.10 -26.46
C ILE A 694 -26.40 8.66 -26.65
N MET A 695 -25.43 7.81 -26.97
CA MET A 695 -24.03 8.23 -27.10
C MET A 695 -23.81 9.18 -28.27
N LYS A 696 -24.58 9.05 -29.36
CA LYS A 696 -24.61 10.07 -30.42
C LYS A 696 -25.12 11.41 -29.90
N GLY A 697 -26.18 11.42 -29.11
CA GLY A 697 -26.66 12.64 -28.44
C GLY A 697 -25.63 13.26 -27.49
N VAL A 698 -24.91 12.42 -26.72
CA VAL A 698 -23.82 12.89 -25.84
C VAL A 698 -22.70 13.55 -26.65
N ALA A 699 -22.25 12.92 -27.74
CA ALA A 699 -21.25 13.50 -28.64
C ALA A 699 -21.72 14.81 -29.30
N ASP A 700 -22.97 14.82 -29.74
CA ASP A 700 -23.58 15.92 -30.46
C ASP A 700 -23.69 17.18 -29.60
N LEU A 701 -24.18 17.07 -28.35
CA LEU A 701 -24.15 18.21 -27.43
C LEU A 701 -22.71 18.67 -27.18
N ALA A 702 -21.77 17.73 -26.96
CA ALA A 702 -20.36 18.04 -26.74
C ALA A 702 -19.63 18.62 -27.97
N ALA A 703 -20.30 18.72 -29.13
CA ALA A 703 -19.74 19.12 -30.41
C ALA A 703 -18.49 18.29 -30.80
N LYS A 704 -18.58 16.97 -30.61
CA LYS A 704 -17.53 15.99 -30.94
C LYS A 704 -17.99 15.03 -32.04
N PRO A 705 -17.05 14.32 -32.71
CA PRO A 705 -17.42 13.23 -33.62
C PRO A 705 -18.34 12.20 -32.96
N ALA A 706 -19.32 11.72 -33.73
CA ALA A 706 -20.32 10.76 -33.25
C ALA A 706 -19.71 9.44 -32.73
N LYS A 707 -18.57 9.03 -33.30
CA LYS A 707 -17.79 7.88 -32.83
C LYS A 707 -16.71 8.35 -31.88
N PHE A 708 -16.70 7.78 -30.68
CA PHE A 708 -15.72 8.12 -29.66
C PHE A 708 -14.37 7.46 -29.97
N PRO A 709 -13.25 8.11 -29.64
CA PRO A 709 -11.93 7.52 -29.81
C PRO A 709 -11.68 6.35 -28.85
N ARG A 710 -12.39 6.32 -27.72
CA ARG A 710 -12.40 5.25 -26.73
C ARG A 710 -13.83 5.06 -26.26
N LYS A 711 -14.30 3.82 -26.16
CA LYS A 711 -15.65 3.52 -25.62
C LYS A 711 -15.73 3.94 -24.15
N GLU A 712 -16.85 4.51 -23.74
CA GLU A 712 -17.19 4.68 -22.32
C GLU A 712 -17.53 3.33 -21.68
N ARG A 713 -17.55 3.25 -20.35
CA ARG A 713 -17.86 2.01 -19.63
C ARG A 713 -18.77 2.28 -18.43
N PHE A 714 -19.76 1.42 -18.23
CA PHE A 714 -20.48 1.27 -16.97
C PHE A 714 -20.09 -0.04 -16.29
N VAL A 715 -19.93 0.01 -14.97
CA VAL A 715 -19.77 -1.18 -14.12
C VAL A 715 -20.81 -1.10 -13.00
N ALA A 716 -21.69 -2.10 -12.98
CA ALA A 716 -22.69 -2.26 -11.94
C ALA A 716 -22.12 -3.11 -10.80
N ASP A 717 -21.92 -2.49 -9.65
CA ASP A 717 -21.29 -3.09 -8.47
C ASP A 717 -22.26 -3.10 -7.28
N VAL A 718 -22.10 -4.07 -6.38
CA VAL A 718 -22.91 -4.17 -5.16
C VAL A 718 -22.68 -2.99 -4.21
N GLN A 719 -21.50 -2.38 -4.31
CA GLN A 719 -21.11 -1.23 -3.52
C GLN A 719 -20.02 -0.43 -4.24
N ILE A 720 -20.25 0.88 -4.34
CA ILE A 720 -19.30 1.86 -4.89
C ILE A 720 -18.73 2.73 -3.77
N SER A 721 -17.64 3.42 -4.08
CA SER A 721 -16.85 4.21 -3.15
C SER A 721 -17.52 5.53 -2.75
N HIS A 722 -18.31 6.13 -3.64
CA HIS A 722 -18.92 7.44 -3.44
C HIS A 722 -20.32 7.54 -4.06
N GLY A 723 -21.23 8.24 -3.38
CA GLY A 723 -22.52 8.63 -3.92
C GLY A 723 -23.44 7.48 -4.32
N PHE A 724 -24.38 7.79 -5.22
CA PHE A 724 -25.30 6.82 -5.82
C PHE A 724 -24.78 6.29 -7.16
N MET A 725 -24.11 7.14 -7.92
CA MET A 725 -23.29 6.81 -9.08
C MET A 725 -22.09 7.75 -9.05
N HIS A 726 -21.00 7.40 -9.73
CA HIS A 726 -19.94 8.37 -9.99
C HIS A 726 -19.23 8.13 -11.32
N ALA A 727 -18.87 9.23 -11.96
CA ALA A 727 -18.16 9.27 -13.22
C ALA A 727 -16.73 8.74 -13.10
N GLY A 728 -16.17 8.40 -14.26
CA GLY A 728 -14.85 7.77 -14.36
C GLY A 728 -14.73 6.92 -15.61
N TYR A 729 -13.68 6.12 -15.65
CA TYR A 729 -13.48 5.05 -16.63
C TYR A 729 -13.08 3.78 -15.88
N PRO A 730 -14.06 2.99 -15.42
CA PRO A 730 -15.50 3.03 -15.71
C PRO A 730 -16.29 4.07 -14.89
N VAL A 731 -17.51 4.36 -15.36
CA VAL A 731 -18.59 4.93 -14.55
C VAL A 731 -19.13 3.83 -13.64
N MET A 732 -19.15 4.08 -12.33
CA MET A 732 -19.58 3.10 -11.33
C MET A 732 -21.03 3.37 -10.92
N ILE A 733 -21.84 2.32 -10.92
CA ILE A 733 -23.26 2.37 -10.53
C ILE A 733 -23.58 1.23 -9.56
N HIS A 734 -24.63 1.37 -8.75
CA HIS A 734 -25.13 0.25 -7.94
C HIS A 734 -25.81 -0.80 -8.82
N SER A 735 -25.65 -2.09 -8.47
CA SER A 735 -26.26 -3.22 -9.18
C SER A 735 -27.77 -3.09 -9.37
N ASN A 736 -28.47 -2.45 -8.44
CA ASN A 736 -29.92 -2.24 -8.53
C ASN A 736 -30.33 -1.26 -9.63
N SER A 737 -29.43 -0.39 -10.11
CA SER A 737 -29.73 0.57 -11.18
C SER A 737 -29.69 -0.07 -12.57
N VAL A 738 -29.04 -1.23 -12.73
CA VAL A 738 -28.73 -1.78 -14.06
C VAL A 738 -29.97 -2.20 -14.87
N ALA A 739 -31.06 -2.57 -14.19
CA ALA A 739 -32.29 -3.02 -14.84
C ALA A 739 -32.86 -1.94 -15.79
N GLU A 740 -32.73 -0.66 -15.42
CA GLU A 740 -33.19 0.46 -16.24
C GLU A 740 -32.29 0.69 -17.47
N LEU A 741 -30.99 0.38 -17.36
CA LEU A 741 -30.01 0.57 -18.43
C LEU A 741 -30.17 -0.46 -19.57
N VAL A 742 -30.75 -1.62 -19.27
CA VAL A 742 -30.97 -2.71 -20.25
C VAL A 742 -32.42 -2.82 -20.71
N ASN A 743 -33.29 -1.87 -20.32
CA ASN A 743 -34.70 -1.83 -20.71
C ASN A 743 -35.01 -0.58 -21.55
N PRO A 744 -35.09 -0.68 -22.89
CA PRO A 744 -35.38 0.45 -23.76
C PRO A 744 -36.71 1.15 -23.50
N GLU A 745 -37.73 0.42 -23.06
CA GLU A 745 -39.04 1.00 -22.74
C GLU A 745 -38.97 1.86 -21.48
N THR A 746 -38.34 1.35 -20.42
CA THR A 746 -38.14 2.11 -19.17
C THR A 746 -37.34 3.38 -19.43
N ALA A 747 -36.23 3.29 -20.17
CA ALA A 747 -35.42 4.46 -20.50
C ALA A 747 -36.21 5.54 -21.27
N ARG A 748 -37.14 5.16 -22.16
CA ARG A 748 -37.95 6.09 -22.95
C ARG A 748 -39.22 6.59 -22.26
N THR A 749 -39.62 5.98 -21.14
CA THR A 749 -40.85 6.33 -20.43
C THR A 749 -40.57 7.03 -19.10
N GLN A 750 -39.60 6.53 -18.33
CA GLN A 750 -39.23 7.03 -17.01
C GLN A 750 -37.95 7.88 -17.05
N GLY A 751 -37.08 7.65 -18.04
CA GLY A 751 -35.76 8.28 -18.12
C GLY A 751 -34.71 7.55 -17.27
N ILE A 752 -33.45 7.91 -17.49
CA ILE A 752 -32.25 7.35 -16.84
C ILE A 752 -31.31 8.50 -16.44
N TRP A 753 -31.85 9.48 -15.70
CA TRP A 753 -31.16 10.75 -15.39
C TRP A 753 -29.76 10.56 -14.81
N GLY A 754 -29.61 9.66 -13.83
CA GLY A 754 -28.33 9.39 -13.17
C GLY A 754 -27.25 8.88 -14.13
N ALA A 755 -27.57 7.89 -14.97
CA ALA A 755 -26.61 7.36 -15.92
C ALA A 755 -26.13 8.42 -16.92
N ILE A 756 -27.04 9.28 -17.41
CA ILE A 756 -26.67 10.36 -18.33
C ILE A 756 -25.89 11.48 -17.60
N HIS A 757 -26.23 11.75 -16.34
CA HIS A 757 -25.53 12.71 -15.50
C HIS A 757 -24.03 12.36 -15.38
N GLU A 758 -23.71 11.09 -15.09
CA GLU A 758 -22.32 10.64 -15.03
C GLU A 758 -21.60 10.70 -16.37
N LEU A 759 -22.28 10.38 -17.48
CA LEU A 759 -21.71 10.58 -18.82
C LEU A 759 -21.47 12.06 -19.12
N GLY A 760 -22.31 12.95 -18.59
CA GLY A 760 -22.16 14.40 -18.63
C GLY A 760 -20.89 14.86 -17.91
N HIS A 761 -20.57 14.29 -16.74
CA HIS A 761 -19.28 14.54 -16.07
C HIS A 761 -18.10 14.16 -16.96
N ASN A 762 -18.15 13.02 -17.66
CA ASN A 762 -17.10 12.63 -18.62
C ASN A 762 -16.98 13.60 -19.83
N GLN A 763 -17.96 14.48 -20.05
CA GLN A 763 -17.90 15.53 -21.09
C GLN A 763 -17.49 16.92 -20.58
N GLN A 764 -17.49 17.15 -19.26
CA GLN A 764 -17.06 18.42 -18.68
C GLN A 764 -15.59 18.73 -19.04
N ARG A 765 -15.26 20.02 -19.16
CA ARG A 765 -13.89 20.47 -19.43
C ARG A 765 -13.51 21.66 -18.57
N SER A 766 -12.31 21.61 -18.00
CA SER A 766 -11.77 22.66 -17.14
C SER A 766 -11.82 24.07 -17.75
N VAL A 767 -11.84 24.18 -19.09
CA VAL A 767 -11.88 25.46 -19.82
C VAL A 767 -13.20 26.22 -19.71
N TRP A 768 -14.31 25.56 -19.37
CA TRP A 768 -15.62 26.20 -19.17
C TRP A 768 -16.29 25.85 -17.83
N GLU A 769 -15.59 25.09 -16.98
CA GLU A 769 -16.03 24.79 -15.62
C GLU A 769 -15.56 25.87 -14.62
N PHE A 770 -16.40 26.13 -13.62
CA PHE A 770 -16.18 27.04 -12.49
C PHE A 770 -16.31 26.30 -11.14
N PRO A 771 -15.42 25.33 -10.79
CA PRO A 771 -15.51 24.61 -9.52
C PRO A 771 -15.47 25.53 -8.30
N PRO A 772 -16.20 25.20 -7.21
CA PRO A 772 -17.05 24.02 -7.04
C PRO A 772 -18.46 24.17 -7.61
N HIS A 773 -18.82 25.34 -8.16
CA HIS A 773 -20.20 25.69 -8.52
C HIS A 773 -20.78 24.84 -9.63
N THR A 774 -20.00 24.60 -10.68
CA THR A 774 -20.48 23.92 -11.88
C THR A 774 -20.25 22.42 -11.89
N THR A 775 -19.46 21.89 -10.94
CA THR A 775 -19.08 20.47 -10.90
C THR A 775 -20.30 19.55 -11.05
N GLU A 776 -21.35 19.79 -10.26
CA GLU A 776 -22.62 19.04 -10.29
C GLU A 776 -23.73 19.74 -11.11
N CYS A 777 -23.38 20.73 -11.92
CA CYS A 777 -24.32 21.56 -12.66
C CYS A 777 -24.28 21.25 -14.15
N THR A 778 -23.15 21.49 -14.81
CA THR A 778 -23.06 21.46 -16.28
C THR A 778 -23.16 20.04 -16.83
N CYS A 779 -22.79 19.02 -16.05
CA CYS A 779 -23.06 17.61 -16.36
C CYS A 779 -24.57 17.38 -16.64
N ASN A 780 -25.48 18.06 -15.92
CA ASN A 780 -26.92 17.94 -16.14
C ASN A 780 -27.40 18.53 -17.48
N LEU A 781 -26.59 19.32 -18.20
CA LEU A 781 -26.94 19.75 -19.56
C LEU A 781 -27.11 18.54 -20.48
N TRP A 782 -26.25 17.53 -20.34
CA TRP A 782 -26.39 16.26 -21.05
C TRP A 782 -27.62 15.49 -20.60
N SER A 783 -27.91 15.46 -19.30
CA SER A 783 -29.13 14.82 -18.79
C SER A 783 -30.37 15.42 -19.41
N VAL A 784 -30.53 16.74 -19.43
CA VAL A 784 -31.68 17.39 -20.07
C VAL A 784 -31.70 17.10 -21.57
N TYR A 785 -30.58 17.32 -22.26
CA TYR A 785 -30.47 17.18 -23.72
C TYR A 785 -30.84 15.78 -24.22
N VAL A 786 -30.24 14.75 -23.64
CA VAL A 786 -30.48 13.37 -24.08
C VAL A 786 -31.92 12.95 -23.79
N HIS A 787 -32.48 13.34 -22.64
CA HIS A 787 -33.85 12.98 -22.34
C HIS A 787 -34.83 13.60 -23.34
N GLU A 788 -34.67 14.87 -23.67
CA GLU A 788 -35.59 15.56 -24.58
C GLU A 788 -35.38 15.17 -26.04
N GLU A 789 -34.14 15.25 -26.52
CA GLU A 789 -33.84 15.15 -27.95
C GLU A 789 -33.63 13.71 -28.43
N VAL A 790 -33.32 12.77 -27.52
CA VAL A 790 -33.01 11.38 -27.88
C VAL A 790 -34.05 10.40 -27.33
N LEU A 791 -34.44 10.55 -26.07
CA LEU A 791 -35.37 9.63 -25.41
C LEU A 791 -36.83 10.06 -25.59
N GLY A 792 -37.09 11.32 -25.93
CA GLY A 792 -38.44 11.87 -26.05
C GLY A 792 -39.14 12.09 -24.70
N VAL A 793 -38.36 12.16 -23.61
CA VAL A 793 -38.84 12.39 -22.24
C VAL A 793 -38.68 13.86 -21.91
N ASN A 794 -39.79 14.55 -21.65
CA ASN A 794 -39.76 15.94 -21.23
C ASN A 794 -38.97 16.10 -19.91
N ARG A 795 -38.16 17.15 -19.78
CA ARG A 795 -37.34 17.42 -18.58
C ARG A 795 -38.12 17.36 -17.27
N GLU A 796 -39.38 17.81 -17.24
CA GLU A 796 -40.22 17.81 -16.03
C GLU A 796 -40.58 16.40 -15.55
N LYS A 797 -40.64 15.44 -16.49
CA LYS A 797 -40.84 14.02 -16.20
C LYS A 797 -39.51 13.32 -15.90
N ALA A 798 -38.44 13.73 -16.56
CA ALA A 798 -37.11 13.15 -16.39
C ALA A 798 -36.53 13.41 -14.99
N HIS A 799 -36.84 14.55 -14.37
CA HIS A 799 -36.37 14.84 -13.02
C HIS A 799 -37.24 15.88 -12.27
N PRO A 800 -37.61 15.66 -11.00
CA PRO A 800 -38.52 16.55 -10.25
C PRO A 800 -37.97 17.98 -10.08
N ASN A 801 -36.64 18.18 -9.99
CA ASN A 801 -36.03 19.51 -9.93
C ASN A 801 -36.17 20.34 -11.21
N MET A 802 -36.65 19.75 -12.30
CA MET A 802 -36.82 20.40 -13.60
C MET A 802 -38.27 20.84 -13.86
N THR A 803 -39.20 20.62 -12.92
CA THR A 803 -40.57 21.14 -13.03
C THR A 803 -40.57 22.68 -13.08
N PRO A 804 -41.49 23.30 -13.83
CA PRO A 804 -41.59 24.75 -13.91
C PRO A 804 -41.70 25.44 -12.54
N GLU A 805 -42.42 24.84 -11.59
CA GLU A 805 -42.61 25.37 -10.24
C GLU A 805 -41.30 25.39 -9.45
N ASN A 806 -40.54 24.30 -9.48
CA ASN A 806 -39.27 24.20 -8.75
C ASN A 806 -38.22 25.15 -9.33
N ARG A 807 -38.15 25.25 -10.66
CA ARG A 807 -37.25 26.17 -11.37
C ARG A 807 -37.56 27.63 -11.05
N LYS A 808 -38.83 28.03 -11.14
CA LYS A 808 -39.28 29.38 -10.77
C LYS A 808 -39.05 29.71 -9.30
N SER A 809 -39.33 28.77 -8.41
CA SER A 809 -39.09 28.91 -6.98
C SER A 809 -37.61 29.16 -6.68
N ARG A 810 -36.72 28.41 -7.34
CA ARG A 810 -35.27 28.51 -7.18
C ARG A 810 -34.73 29.87 -7.61
N ALA A 811 -35.10 30.34 -8.81
CA ALA A 811 -34.70 31.66 -9.30
C ALA A 811 -35.17 32.80 -8.35
N LYS A 812 -36.40 32.67 -7.82
CA LYS A 812 -36.96 33.63 -6.86
C LYS A 812 -36.22 33.62 -5.52
N SER A 813 -35.92 32.45 -4.95
CA SER A 813 -35.20 32.33 -3.67
C SER A 813 -33.79 32.89 -3.79
N TYR A 814 -33.06 32.48 -4.82
CA TYR A 814 -31.69 32.95 -5.06
C TYR A 814 -31.61 34.47 -5.20
N THR A 815 -32.58 35.08 -5.88
CA THR A 815 -32.67 36.54 -5.98
C THR A 815 -32.96 37.19 -4.63
N LYS A 816 -33.91 36.65 -3.86
CA LYS A 816 -34.28 37.15 -2.52
C LYS A 816 -33.12 37.08 -1.53
N GLU A 817 -32.24 36.10 -1.67
CA GLU A 817 -31.05 35.89 -0.84
C GLU A 817 -29.86 36.77 -1.24
N GLY A 818 -30.05 37.68 -2.20
CA GLY A 818 -29.04 38.66 -2.60
C GLY A 818 -28.10 38.19 -3.71
N ARG A 819 -28.46 37.12 -4.44
CA ARG A 819 -27.70 36.63 -5.63
C ARG A 819 -26.24 36.31 -5.29
N LYS A 820 -26.01 35.72 -4.11
CA LYS A 820 -24.65 35.42 -3.65
C LYS A 820 -24.08 34.24 -4.44
N LEU A 821 -22.95 34.46 -5.10
CA LEU A 821 -22.31 33.44 -5.94
C LEU A 821 -21.96 32.16 -5.17
N GLU A 822 -21.70 32.23 -3.86
CA GLU A 822 -21.51 31.04 -2.99
C GLU A 822 -22.72 30.08 -2.97
N ASN A 823 -23.93 30.59 -3.23
CA ASN A 823 -25.18 29.83 -3.31
C ASN A 823 -25.57 29.46 -4.77
N TRP A 824 -24.78 29.88 -5.76
CA TRP A 824 -24.97 29.54 -7.17
C TRP A 824 -24.35 28.18 -7.47
N SER A 825 -24.99 27.10 -7.03
CA SER A 825 -24.46 25.73 -7.19
C SER A 825 -25.51 24.76 -7.73
N VAL A 826 -25.03 23.65 -8.32
CA VAL A 826 -25.83 22.50 -8.78
C VAL A 826 -27.05 22.94 -9.60
N TRP A 827 -28.23 22.90 -8.99
CA TRP A 827 -29.54 23.18 -9.56
C TRP A 827 -29.82 24.67 -9.76
N THR A 828 -29.29 25.54 -8.90
CA THR A 828 -29.42 27.00 -9.04
C THR A 828 -28.56 27.47 -10.20
N ALA A 829 -27.34 26.92 -10.29
CA ALA A 829 -26.47 27.17 -11.42
C ALA A 829 -27.07 26.67 -12.74
N LEU A 830 -27.67 25.47 -12.73
CA LEU A 830 -28.29 24.88 -13.92
C LEU A 830 -29.40 25.76 -14.50
N GLU A 831 -30.16 26.45 -13.64
CA GLU A 831 -31.24 27.35 -14.06
C GLU A 831 -30.73 28.47 -14.98
N THR A 832 -29.54 29.02 -14.71
CA THR A 832 -28.90 30.01 -15.59
C THR A 832 -28.74 29.47 -17.01
N TYR A 833 -28.27 28.23 -17.14
CA TYR A 833 -28.09 27.58 -18.44
C TYR A 833 -29.42 27.18 -19.09
N MET A 834 -30.42 26.75 -18.30
CA MET A 834 -31.74 26.41 -18.84
C MET A 834 -32.45 27.63 -19.43
N GLN A 835 -32.31 28.81 -18.83
CA GLN A 835 -32.85 30.06 -19.39
C GLN A 835 -32.16 30.47 -20.68
N LEU A 836 -30.85 30.21 -20.81
CA LEU A 836 -30.15 30.36 -22.09
C LEU A 836 -30.68 29.35 -23.12
N GLN A 837 -30.88 28.10 -22.72
CA GLN A 837 -31.38 27.04 -23.59
C GLN A 837 -32.80 27.34 -24.08
N GLU A 838 -33.69 27.86 -23.23
CA GLU A 838 -35.05 28.25 -23.60
C GLU A 838 -35.08 29.41 -24.60
N LYS A 839 -34.14 30.36 -24.49
CA LYS A 839 -34.07 31.52 -25.39
C LYS A 839 -33.40 31.20 -26.72
N PHE A 840 -32.33 30.42 -26.71
CA PHE A 840 -31.42 30.25 -27.85
C PHE A 840 -31.37 28.83 -28.43
N GLY A 841 -31.97 27.86 -27.74
CA GLY A 841 -31.95 26.45 -28.14
C GLY A 841 -30.59 25.77 -27.91
N TRP A 842 -30.57 24.46 -28.16
CA TRP A 842 -29.37 23.62 -27.98
C TRP A 842 -28.28 23.89 -29.02
N ASP A 843 -28.63 24.38 -30.21
CA ASP A 843 -27.65 24.75 -31.24
C ASP A 843 -26.66 25.83 -30.76
N ALA A 844 -27.12 26.78 -29.94
CA ALA A 844 -26.26 27.76 -29.32
C ALA A 844 -25.22 27.11 -28.39
N PHE A 845 -25.62 26.14 -27.57
CA PHE A 845 -24.70 25.41 -26.69
C PHE A 845 -23.67 24.61 -27.49
N LYS A 846 -24.09 23.91 -28.54
CA LYS A 846 -23.18 23.16 -29.43
C LYS A 846 -22.13 24.08 -30.04
N LYS A 847 -22.53 25.25 -30.53
CA LYS A 847 -21.61 26.26 -31.09
C LYS A 847 -20.65 26.83 -30.03
N VAL A 848 -21.13 27.05 -28.80
CA VAL A 848 -20.27 27.49 -27.69
C VAL A 848 -19.23 26.42 -27.35
N PHE A 849 -19.64 25.16 -27.15
CA PHE A 849 -18.70 24.08 -26.86
C PHE A 849 -17.74 23.83 -28.02
N ALA A 850 -18.20 23.93 -29.27
CA ALA A 850 -17.34 23.88 -30.45
C ALA A 850 -16.26 24.98 -30.45
N ALA A 851 -16.63 26.22 -30.09
CA ALA A 851 -15.68 27.32 -29.98
C ALA A 851 -14.60 27.02 -28.94
N TYR A 852 -14.99 26.50 -27.78
CA TYR A 852 -14.04 26.16 -26.72
C TYR A 852 -13.07 25.02 -27.06
N HIS A 853 -13.39 24.15 -28.04
CA HIS A 853 -12.41 23.18 -28.55
C HIS A 853 -11.22 23.85 -29.25
N SER A 854 -11.35 25.13 -29.65
CA SER A 854 -10.34 25.87 -30.41
C SER A 854 -9.67 27.01 -29.62
N ILE A 855 -10.21 27.39 -28.44
CA ILE A 855 -9.66 28.47 -27.62
C ILE A 855 -8.43 27.97 -26.84
N SER A 856 -7.28 28.61 -27.05
CA SER A 856 -6.01 28.24 -26.38
C SER A 856 -5.68 29.07 -25.13
N ASN A 857 -6.23 30.28 -24.98
CA ASN A 857 -5.88 31.23 -23.92
C ASN A 857 -7.02 31.42 -22.90
N VAL A 858 -7.50 30.32 -22.33
CA VAL A 858 -8.56 30.37 -21.30
C VAL A 858 -7.95 30.81 -19.96
N PRO A 859 -8.55 31.78 -19.25
CA PRO A 859 -8.08 32.18 -17.93
C PRO A 859 -8.05 31.01 -16.94
N ASN A 860 -7.10 31.03 -16.01
CA ASN A 860 -6.99 29.98 -14.98
C ASN A 860 -7.83 30.29 -13.74
N ASP A 861 -8.19 31.56 -13.51
CA ASP A 861 -9.05 32.00 -12.42
C ASP A 861 -10.54 31.95 -12.80
N ARG A 862 -11.40 31.81 -11.80
CA ARG A 862 -12.86 31.66 -11.98
C ARG A 862 -13.48 32.86 -12.70
N ASP A 863 -13.15 34.08 -12.25
CA ASP A 863 -13.83 35.29 -12.71
C ASP A 863 -13.48 35.57 -14.17
N GLY A 864 -12.22 35.37 -14.56
CA GLY A 864 -11.78 35.39 -15.96
C GLY A 864 -12.52 34.40 -16.83
N LYS A 865 -12.71 33.15 -16.37
CA LYS A 865 -13.46 32.13 -17.13
C LYS A 865 -14.93 32.50 -17.29
N MET A 866 -15.58 33.01 -16.25
CA MET A 866 -16.99 33.44 -16.31
C MET A 866 -17.17 34.59 -17.31
N ASN A 867 -16.24 35.56 -17.33
CA ASN A 867 -16.25 36.65 -18.31
C ASN A 867 -16.03 36.14 -19.74
N LEU A 868 -15.06 35.26 -19.96
CA LEU A 868 -14.84 34.64 -21.26
C LEU A 868 -16.06 33.86 -21.74
N TYR A 869 -16.75 33.13 -20.85
CA TYR A 869 -17.97 32.41 -21.17
C TYR A 869 -19.09 33.37 -21.59
N ALA A 870 -19.29 34.46 -20.86
CA ALA A 870 -20.25 35.49 -21.23
C ALA A 870 -19.95 36.08 -22.62
N VAL A 871 -18.69 36.40 -22.90
CA VAL A 871 -18.26 36.91 -24.22
C VAL A 871 -18.52 35.89 -25.32
N THR A 872 -18.12 34.64 -25.08
CA THR A 872 -18.22 33.56 -26.07
C THR A 872 -19.67 33.26 -26.42
N PHE A 873 -20.51 33.09 -25.39
CA PHE A 873 -21.94 32.82 -25.59
C PHE A 873 -22.62 34.00 -26.29
N SER A 874 -22.36 35.24 -25.87
CA SER A 874 -22.91 36.44 -26.51
C SER A 874 -22.57 36.55 -27.99
N LYS A 875 -21.32 36.26 -28.37
CA LYS A 875 -20.89 36.28 -29.76
C LYS A 875 -21.58 35.18 -30.57
N VAL A 876 -21.73 33.98 -30.01
CA VAL A 876 -22.42 32.86 -30.67
C VAL A 876 -23.88 33.18 -30.96
N VAL A 877 -24.59 33.82 -30.02
CA VAL A 877 -26.01 34.15 -30.19
C VAL A 877 -26.26 35.55 -30.76
N ASN A 878 -25.19 36.28 -31.09
CA ASN A 878 -25.22 37.65 -31.59
C ASN A 878 -26.07 38.60 -30.71
N MET A 879 -25.94 38.46 -29.38
CA MET A 879 -26.68 39.26 -28.40
C MET A 879 -25.84 39.47 -27.14
N ASN A 880 -25.83 40.69 -26.60
CA ASN A 880 -25.15 41.04 -25.36
C ASN A 880 -25.92 40.45 -24.16
N LEU A 881 -25.28 39.50 -23.48
CA LEU A 881 -25.80 38.76 -22.32
C LEU A 881 -25.23 39.26 -20.99
N ALA A 882 -24.43 40.34 -21.00
CA ALA A 882 -23.78 40.84 -19.79
C ALA A 882 -24.80 41.17 -18.68
N ALA A 883 -25.91 41.83 -19.04
CA ALA A 883 -27.00 42.14 -18.11
C ALA A 883 -27.60 40.87 -17.48
N PHE A 884 -27.81 39.82 -18.28
CA PHE A 884 -28.35 38.54 -17.82
C PHE A 884 -27.41 37.85 -16.81
N PHE A 885 -26.11 37.75 -17.12
CA PHE A 885 -25.15 37.13 -16.21
C PHE A 885 -24.97 37.95 -14.91
N LYS A 886 -24.98 39.29 -14.99
CA LYS A 886 -25.02 40.16 -13.80
C LYS A 886 -26.26 39.92 -12.95
N ALA A 887 -27.42 39.71 -13.56
CA ALA A 887 -28.66 39.39 -12.83
C ALA A 887 -28.60 38.05 -12.09
N TRP A 888 -27.70 37.15 -12.48
CA TRP A 888 -27.37 35.91 -11.77
C TRP A 888 -26.21 36.06 -10.75
N GLY A 889 -25.66 37.26 -10.58
CA GLY A 889 -24.58 37.54 -9.62
C GLY A 889 -23.17 37.21 -10.14
N TRP A 890 -22.99 37.02 -11.46
CA TRP A 890 -21.66 36.80 -12.02
C TRP A 890 -20.82 38.09 -12.00
N PRO A 891 -19.50 38.01 -11.74
CA PRO A 891 -18.61 39.17 -11.65
C PRO A 891 -18.21 39.67 -13.05
N ILE A 892 -19.19 40.13 -13.84
CA ILE A 892 -18.94 40.66 -15.19
C ILE A 892 -18.22 42.01 -15.11
N GLN A 893 -17.04 42.06 -15.71
CA GLN A 893 -16.15 43.23 -15.71
C GLN A 893 -16.56 44.27 -16.76
N GLY A 894 -16.18 45.53 -16.55
CA GLY A 894 -16.47 46.61 -17.50
C GLY A 894 -15.88 46.37 -18.90
N SER A 895 -14.67 45.79 -18.98
CA SER A 895 -14.03 45.39 -20.24
C SER A 895 -14.85 44.36 -21.04
N THR A 896 -15.55 43.45 -20.35
CA THR A 896 -16.47 42.50 -20.98
C THR A 896 -17.68 43.22 -21.57
N GLU A 897 -18.24 44.20 -20.87
CA GLU A 897 -19.36 45.00 -21.37
C GLU A 897 -18.97 45.85 -22.58
N GLU A 898 -17.79 46.47 -22.55
CA GLU A 898 -17.23 47.20 -23.69
C GLU A 898 -17.06 46.29 -24.91
N THR A 899 -16.52 45.08 -24.69
CA THR A 899 -16.37 44.07 -25.75
C THR A 899 -17.70 43.69 -26.39
N LEU A 900 -18.78 43.68 -25.61
CA LEU A 900 -20.12 43.27 -26.05
C LEU A 900 -21.03 44.44 -26.46
N SER A 901 -20.55 45.68 -26.37
CA SER A 901 -21.33 46.92 -26.60
C SER A 901 -21.90 47.06 -28.01
N SER A 902 -21.28 46.41 -29.00
CA SER A 902 -21.74 46.41 -30.39
C SER A 902 -22.89 45.45 -30.67
N LEU A 903 -23.21 44.55 -29.74
CA LEU A 903 -24.30 43.57 -29.89
C LEU A 903 -25.61 44.11 -29.29
N PRO A 904 -26.78 43.74 -29.85
CA PRO A 904 -28.08 44.05 -29.25
C PRO A 904 -28.17 43.54 -27.81
N VAL A 905 -28.75 44.32 -26.88
CA VAL A 905 -28.85 43.93 -25.46
C VAL A 905 -30.09 43.09 -25.20
N TRP A 906 -29.94 41.99 -24.44
CA TRP A 906 -31.08 41.18 -24.00
C TRP A 906 -31.79 41.82 -22.79
N ASN A 907 -32.63 42.82 -23.05
CA ASN A 907 -33.27 43.61 -21.98
C ASN A 907 -34.45 42.89 -21.27
N ASP A 908 -35.12 41.95 -21.94
CA ASP A 908 -36.29 41.21 -21.44
C ASP A 908 -35.93 39.81 -20.90
N HIS A 909 -34.71 39.65 -20.38
CA HIS A 909 -34.24 38.36 -19.90
C HIS A 909 -35.07 37.87 -18.68
N PRO A 910 -35.22 36.55 -18.44
CA PRO A 910 -36.11 36.03 -17.40
C PRO A 910 -35.83 36.56 -16.00
N MET A 911 -34.58 36.88 -15.67
CA MET A 911 -34.23 37.46 -14.36
C MET A 911 -34.64 38.92 -14.17
N ALA A 912 -35.03 39.65 -15.22
CA ALA A 912 -35.40 41.06 -15.15
C ALA A 912 -36.69 41.28 -14.33
N GLN A 913 -37.54 40.25 -14.23
CA GLN A 913 -38.75 40.29 -13.40
C GLN A 913 -38.45 40.31 -11.88
N TYR A 914 -37.19 40.02 -11.50
CA TYR A 914 -36.72 40.05 -10.11
C TYR A 914 -35.71 41.18 -9.88
N ALA A 915 -35.60 42.12 -10.83
CA ALA A 915 -34.63 43.21 -10.82
C ALA A 915 -34.82 44.12 -9.60
#